data_AF-A0A812WDS8-F1
#
_entry.id   AF-A0A812WDS8-F1
#
_cell.length_a   1.000
_cell.length_b   1.000
_cell.length_c   1.000
_cell.angle_alpha   90.00
_cell.angle_beta   90.00
_cell.angle_gamma   90.00
#
_symmetry.space_group_name_H-M   'P 1'
#
loop_
_entity.id
_entity.type
_entity.pdbx_description
1 polymer ?
#
loop_
_entity_poly.entity_id
_entity_poly.type
_entity_poly.pdbx_seq_one_letter_code
_entity_poly.pdbx_strand_id
1 'polypeptide(L)'
;MLRQIEGVRAITNSLADESTRQQVLCAQAHSLLQQLKATVITGDMVEQCTRAIQESPFTDSQKDTFLTALSEKVLQSGGDGKKVKKTTQELEDIGPFLSEEDVQYLTKTELNSLAKVTRLAEVYARVGCTNPTENTCGKAVSFLKEYMHVPGLTDPPTFLKSVQDFKVALKSAAKKVPAPSMHIAKFTTPEALPDEVAKRLFAESKPSDMQSGPVAIYGPLRKSHKSITGGTTSTAAPSSFQHGMMGGMMAGMPMMPSMMPMSVHGSPVMSMQQMMQTYAQQYAQQCLGQQGPRGGSLPNLVFFNQGGQQGHQNQESFNQPGQQATVLQKQLTGGDQQSAPGGELVPFTQPQGEPRVQQNQSETKPPMTAAAQAEAMLDAWNNRKQLEKDDKEDKEDDETMMKKPAAAMKAKPKAKSTMKKVQAKAKAKAGKAAASPKQKAAPKVEPPKHVLKKMPKHERAKYRSSIKRSREEDLASLTGVFGPLVQQMEVPVEGKHDKNIVVPYIHPASFLKHVFSLAPLWDFLRQEVLPHKERPSYGRPGGLIFYADEVTPGNTLKSNNSRKMQCIYWSISELGSRGLSSEALWFPLTCLRSHLCSSIGALTCLWRLMLRLFFTEHDMRKGILVDTPEGDHFPMFLDLKILVADEAAIKQSIEGKGASGTVFCCRCSNVVAARSAVSDMRSEFVSSFCTDYSKFRLHTNATTRDFLAFLDAQHGTISKAHFEALEKALGFNLRVHGLLMDDIIGHKVPEAIMFDFFHIYLVHGIVGNELGFFFGMLRDAGFGEDQLRDFVSSFRWPKQFASPDATRVFAKREKKTSAVKAEASELLNALPVLRFFVLKFVMKAAISPDTVQACMCFLLLCKVIDMLHDAVRGRAVDPKVLHDTIVKHSNCLLETYGEDVWVPKNHMSLHLGEFLAKFGHLVWCFTHERKHKVVKRFANQKLDGSRGFEDSVLKDVLAVQLNCMSAELPSSKVRLMNPKPAPKKLVALVEQVMPLATGTILHDLRAMHGGGFVCTKGDVVAFDATSVSQVQFQFQAAGQVWTCVTPWKHVHEHMFESCTDLDPFITATDSIQSCCIYSEKDGKAIVLV
;
A
#
# COMPACT_ATOMS: atom_id res chain seq x y z
N MET A 1 7.53 -46.22 21.35
CA MET A 1 9.00 -46.05 21.36
C MET A 1 9.64 -46.30 22.73
N LEU A 2 9.52 -45.43 23.75
CA LEU A 2 10.18 -45.64 25.05
C LEU A 2 9.84 -47.00 25.71
N ARG A 3 8.55 -47.35 25.80
CA ARG A 3 8.11 -48.67 26.26
C ARG A 3 8.65 -49.85 25.44
N GLN A 4 8.92 -49.63 24.15
CA GLN A 4 9.48 -50.66 23.28
C GLN A 4 10.98 -50.84 23.57
N ILE A 5 11.72 -49.75 23.76
CA ILE A 5 13.14 -49.80 24.16
C ILE A 5 13.29 -50.51 25.52
N GLU A 6 12.43 -50.18 26.47
CA GLU A 6 12.38 -50.85 27.78
C GLU A 6 12.01 -52.34 27.66
N GLY A 7 11.02 -52.67 26.81
CA GLY A 7 10.59 -54.04 26.55
C GLY A 7 11.67 -54.91 25.88
N VAL A 8 12.49 -54.33 25.00
CA VAL A 8 13.60 -55.05 24.34
C VAL A 8 14.59 -55.56 25.38
N ARG A 9 14.91 -54.79 26.41
CA ARG A 9 15.79 -55.21 27.51
C ARG A 9 15.26 -56.44 28.24
N ALA A 10 13.95 -56.48 28.52
CA ALA A 10 13.33 -57.63 29.18
C ALA A 10 13.37 -58.89 28.30
N ILE A 11 13.11 -58.74 27.00
CA ILE A 11 13.13 -59.85 26.04
C ILE A 11 14.56 -60.40 25.87
N THR A 12 15.56 -59.54 25.67
CA THR A 12 16.95 -59.98 25.46
C THR A 12 17.56 -60.66 26.67
N ASN A 13 17.18 -60.25 27.88
CA ASN A 13 17.62 -60.88 29.13
C ASN A 13 16.99 -62.26 29.34
N SER A 14 15.86 -62.55 28.70
CA SER A 14 15.16 -63.85 28.80
C SER A 14 15.63 -64.89 27.77
N LEU A 15 16.42 -64.48 26.78
CA LEU A 15 16.92 -65.35 25.71
C LEU A 15 18.30 -65.89 26.09
N ALA A 16 18.46 -67.22 26.11
CA ALA A 16 19.71 -67.89 26.47
C ALA A 16 20.70 -68.02 25.30
N ASP A 17 20.20 -68.05 24.06
CA ASP A 17 21.01 -68.20 22.84
C ASP A 17 21.45 -66.84 22.28
N GLU A 18 22.77 -66.67 22.10
CA GLU A 18 23.39 -65.41 21.67
C GLU A 18 23.05 -65.06 20.21
N SER A 19 22.94 -66.07 19.35
CA SER A 19 22.56 -65.89 17.94
C SER A 19 21.13 -65.34 17.82
N THR A 20 20.20 -65.95 18.55
CA THR A 20 18.79 -65.51 18.63
C THR A 20 18.68 -64.13 19.26
N ARG A 21 19.44 -63.84 20.33
CA ARG A 21 19.49 -62.51 20.96
C ARG A 21 19.90 -61.43 19.96
N GLN A 22 20.92 -61.69 19.15
CA GLN A 22 21.41 -60.75 18.13
C GLN A 22 20.40 -60.55 17.00
N GLN A 23 19.71 -61.60 16.55
CA GLN A 23 18.65 -61.48 15.54
C GLN A 23 17.46 -60.64 16.03
N VAL A 24 17.03 -60.86 17.28
CA VAL A 24 15.94 -60.08 17.91
C VAL A 24 16.35 -58.62 18.08
N LEU A 25 17.59 -58.35 18.52
CA LEU A 25 18.13 -56.99 18.63
C LEU A 25 18.15 -56.28 17.27
N CYS A 26 18.60 -56.93 16.20
CA CYS A 26 18.60 -56.37 14.86
C CYS A 26 17.18 -56.07 14.33
N ALA A 27 16.22 -56.99 14.53
CA ALA A 27 14.84 -56.81 14.09
C ALA A 27 14.15 -55.65 14.86
N GLN A 28 14.34 -55.59 16.18
CA GLN A 28 13.81 -54.52 17.01
C GLN A 28 14.47 -53.18 16.68
N ALA A 29 15.77 -53.20 16.38
CA ALA A 29 16.49 -52.01 15.97
C ALA A 29 15.95 -51.42 14.65
N HIS A 30 15.68 -52.27 13.65
CA HIS A 30 15.10 -51.83 12.39
C HIS A 30 13.70 -51.22 12.58
N SER A 31 12.86 -51.88 13.39
CA SER A 31 11.50 -51.40 13.72
C SER A 31 11.52 -50.04 14.44
N LEU A 32 12.38 -49.88 15.45
CA LEU A 32 12.56 -48.62 16.17
C LEU A 32 13.03 -47.50 15.26
N LEU A 33 13.97 -47.77 14.34
CA LEU A 33 14.48 -46.77 13.40
C LEU A 33 13.37 -46.28 12.44
N GLN A 34 12.52 -47.18 11.96
CA GLN A 34 11.38 -46.80 11.12
C GLN A 34 10.35 -45.95 11.88
N GLN A 35 10.01 -46.33 13.12
CA GLN A 35 9.12 -45.54 13.96
C GLN A 35 9.69 -44.15 14.28
N LEU A 36 10.99 -44.05 14.55
CA LEU A 36 11.68 -42.80 14.85
C LEU A 36 11.69 -41.86 13.62
N LYS A 37 11.76 -42.41 12.40
CA LYS A 37 11.59 -41.66 11.14
C LYS A 37 10.15 -41.15 10.94
N ALA A 38 9.14 -41.85 11.43
CA ALA A 38 7.73 -41.50 11.25
C ALA A 38 7.14 -40.58 12.35
N THR A 39 7.79 -40.48 13.52
CA THR A 39 7.24 -39.79 14.69
C THR A 39 7.74 -38.34 14.82
N VAL A 40 6.89 -37.43 15.31
CA VAL A 40 7.27 -36.05 15.65
C VAL A 40 7.80 -36.01 17.09
N ILE A 41 9.02 -35.51 17.29
CA ILE A 41 9.73 -35.55 18.58
C ILE A 41 9.86 -34.12 19.11
N THR A 42 9.44 -33.89 20.37
CA THR A 42 9.59 -32.59 21.07
C THR A 42 10.91 -32.53 21.85
N GLY A 43 11.34 -31.34 22.28
CA GLY A 43 12.62 -31.16 23.00
C GLY A 43 12.77 -32.04 24.25
N ASP A 44 11.74 -32.13 25.10
CA ASP A 44 11.73 -33.00 26.28
C ASP A 44 11.80 -34.49 25.92
N MET A 45 11.24 -34.89 24.78
CA MET A 45 11.28 -36.28 24.32
C MET A 45 12.68 -36.68 23.84
N VAL A 46 13.48 -35.75 23.31
CA VAL A 46 14.85 -36.03 22.86
C VAL A 46 15.71 -36.51 24.02
N GLU A 47 15.68 -35.82 25.15
CA GLU A 47 16.51 -36.17 26.31
C GLU A 47 16.13 -37.54 26.89
N GLN A 48 14.83 -37.83 26.99
CA GLN A 48 14.33 -39.13 27.46
C GLN A 48 14.68 -40.27 26.49
N CYS A 49 14.59 -40.03 25.17
CA CYS A 49 14.92 -41.03 24.16
C CYS A 49 16.43 -41.29 24.09
N THR A 50 17.26 -40.26 24.16
CA THR A 50 18.73 -40.39 24.21
C THR A 50 19.14 -41.25 25.40
N ARG A 51 18.58 -40.98 26.59
CA ARG A 51 18.85 -41.77 27.80
C ARG A 51 18.43 -43.23 27.64
N ALA A 52 17.21 -43.47 27.16
CA ALA A 52 16.70 -44.82 26.94
C ALA A 52 17.51 -45.60 25.89
N ILE A 53 17.98 -44.94 24.82
CA ILE A 53 18.83 -45.56 23.79
C ILE A 53 20.20 -45.92 24.38
N GLN A 54 20.83 -45.03 25.16
CA GLN A 54 22.13 -45.30 25.78
C GLN A 54 22.06 -46.49 26.74
N GLU A 55 20.97 -46.58 27.51
CA GLU A 55 20.72 -47.65 28.47
C GLU A 55 20.23 -48.96 27.82
N SER A 56 19.87 -48.97 26.53
CA SER A 56 19.37 -50.15 25.85
C SER A 56 20.43 -51.24 25.61
N PRO A 57 20.03 -52.52 25.40
CA PRO A 57 20.93 -53.62 25.05
C PRO A 57 21.39 -53.61 23.58
N PHE A 58 21.14 -52.55 22.81
CA PHE A 58 21.61 -52.45 21.43
C PHE A 58 23.14 -52.31 21.35
N THR A 59 23.72 -52.74 20.23
CA THR A 59 25.16 -52.54 19.95
C THR A 59 25.48 -51.05 19.79
N ASP A 60 26.74 -50.66 20.03
CA ASP A 60 27.16 -49.25 19.92
C ASP A 60 26.90 -48.67 18.53
N SER A 61 27.11 -49.46 17.47
CA SER A 61 26.78 -49.06 16.09
C SER A 61 25.28 -48.78 15.88
N GLN A 62 24.41 -49.59 16.49
CA GLN A 62 22.95 -49.37 16.43
C GLN A 62 22.55 -48.14 17.26
N LYS A 63 23.16 -47.95 18.44
CA LYS A 63 22.95 -46.76 19.28
C LYS A 63 23.34 -45.48 18.54
N ASP A 64 24.49 -45.46 17.88
CA ASP A 64 24.93 -44.32 17.05
C ASP A 64 23.97 -44.06 15.90
N THR A 65 23.43 -45.12 15.28
CA THR A 65 22.42 -44.98 14.21
C THR A 65 21.14 -44.32 14.73
N PHE A 66 20.67 -44.70 15.93
CA PHE A 66 19.50 -44.05 16.54
C PHE A 66 19.76 -42.61 16.95
N LEU A 67 20.91 -42.32 17.55
CA LEU A 67 21.29 -40.98 17.98
C LEU A 67 21.48 -40.03 16.79
N THR A 68 22.00 -40.55 15.68
CA THR A 68 22.11 -39.81 14.40
C THR A 68 20.73 -39.50 13.84
N ALA A 69 19.84 -40.50 13.76
CA ALA A 69 18.47 -40.29 13.27
C ALA A 69 17.66 -39.34 14.18
N LEU A 70 17.87 -39.39 15.50
CA LEU A 70 17.27 -38.47 16.46
C LEU A 70 17.80 -37.05 16.28
N SER A 71 19.10 -36.88 16.06
CA SER A 71 19.75 -35.59 15.79
C SER A 71 19.29 -34.98 14.46
N GLU A 72 19.20 -35.78 13.40
CA GLU A 72 18.64 -35.36 12.11
C GLU A 72 17.18 -34.90 12.25
N LYS A 73 16.37 -35.61 13.06
CA LYS A 73 15.00 -35.19 13.36
C LYS A 73 14.93 -33.90 14.15
N VAL A 74 15.81 -33.68 15.12
CA VAL A 74 15.90 -32.37 15.81
C VAL A 74 16.25 -31.25 14.83
N LEU A 75 17.17 -31.51 13.90
CA LEU A 75 17.56 -30.56 12.85
C LEU A 75 16.42 -30.28 11.85
N GLN A 76 15.67 -31.32 11.46
CA GLN A 76 14.51 -31.22 10.55
C GLN A 76 13.26 -30.62 11.23
N SER A 77 13.09 -30.82 12.55
CA SER A 77 12.06 -30.15 13.36
C SER A 77 12.35 -28.65 13.52
N GLY A 78 13.59 -28.24 13.27
CA GLY A 78 14.01 -26.85 13.04
C GLY A 78 13.67 -26.31 11.65
N GLY A 79 13.00 -27.10 10.80
CA GLY A 79 12.48 -26.75 9.49
C GLY A 79 11.18 -25.94 9.55
N ASP A 80 11.16 -24.87 10.33
CA ASP A 80 10.30 -23.71 10.12
C ASP A 80 10.92 -22.52 10.86
N GLY A 81 11.29 -21.47 10.14
CA GLY A 81 12.26 -20.45 10.53
C GLY A 81 11.93 -19.60 11.77
N LYS A 82 11.94 -20.20 12.97
CA LYS A 82 12.12 -19.50 14.24
C LYS A 82 13.56 -19.71 14.70
N LYS A 83 14.39 -18.68 14.56
CA LYS A 83 15.67 -18.60 15.27
C LYS A 83 15.41 -18.85 16.76
N VAL A 84 15.96 -19.95 17.30
CA VAL A 84 16.05 -20.16 18.75
C VAL A 84 16.71 -18.91 19.33
N LYS A 85 15.98 -18.20 20.20
CA LYS A 85 16.54 -17.05 20.91
C LYS A 85 17.68 -17.57 21.77
N LYS A 86 18.91 -17.10 21.51
CA LYS A 86 20.03 -17.33 22.42
C LYS A 86 19.65 -16.77 23.80
N THR A 87 19.67 -17.61 24.83
CA THR A 87 19.49 -17.20 26.24
C THR A 87 20.57 -16.18 26.60
N THR A 88 20.18 -15.11 27.28
CA THR A 88 21.09 -14.01 27.67
C THR A 88 21.92 -14.42 28.87
N GLN A 89 23.18 -13.99 28.91
CA GLN A 89 24.14 -14.33 29.95
C GLN A 89 24.41 -13.14 30.88
N GLU A 90 24.55 -13.40 32.17
CA GLU A 90 24.87 -12.40 33.18
C GLU A 90 26.28 -12.64 33.71
N LEU A 91 27.14 -11.63 33.62
CA LEU A 91 28.41 -11.56 34.33
C LEU A 91 28.39 -10.27 35.15
N GLU A 92 28.52 -10.39 36.46
CA GLU A 92 28.40 -9.27 37.40
C GLU A 92 29.72 -8.56 37.65
N ASP A 93 30.79 -9.34 37.74
CA ASP A 93 32.15 -8.85 37.90
C ASP A 93 33.11 -9.63 37.01
N ILE A 94 33.93 -8.90 36.24
CA ILE A 94 34.90 -9.47 35.31
C ILE A 94 36.31 -9.58 35.93
N GLY A 95 36.64 -8.82 36.97
CA GLY A 95 38.02 -8.75 37.47
C GLY A 95 38.61 -10.10 37.89
N PRO A 96 37.88 -10.98 38.60
CA PRO A 96 38.38 -12.32 38.95
C PRO A 96 38.69 -13.21 37.73
N PHE A 97 38.17 -12.87 36.55
CA PHE A 97 38.35 -13.62 35.30
C PHE A 97 39.47 -13.06 34.42
N LEU A 98 40.20 -12.03 34.87
CA LEU A 98 41.32 -11.43 34.14
C LEU A 98 42.63 -12.17 34.45
N SER A 99 43.47 -12.35 33.43
CA SER A 99 44.86 -12.77 33.64
C SER A 99 45.77 -11.59 33.98
N GLU A 100 46.96 -11.84 34.53
CA GLU A 100 47.98 -10.81 34.78
C GLU A 100 48.28 -9.98 33.52
N GLU A 101 48.36 -10.64 32.36
CA GLU A 101 48.57 -9.97 31.06
C GLU A 101 47.39 -9.09 30.65
N ASP A 102 46.16 -9.50 30.94
CA ASP A 102 44.98 -8.68 30.65
C ASP A 102 44.97 -7.42 31.49
N VAL A 103 45.32 -7.53 32.77
CA VAL A 103 45.44 -6.37 33.67
C VAL A 103 46.56 -5.45 33.21
N GLN A 104 47.74 -5.99 32.89
CA GLN A 104 48.85 -5.20 32.33
C GLN A 104 48.45 -4.49 31.04
N TYR A 105 47.76 -5.16 30.12
CA TYR A 105 47.29 -4.57 28.86
C TYR A 105 46.27 -3.46 29.10
N LEU A 106 45.28 -3.70 29.97
CA LEU A 106 44.21 -2.73 30.23
C LEU A 106 44.70 -1.50 31.02
N THR A 107 45.80 -1.63 31.77
CA THR A 107 46.39 -0.55 32.58
C THR A 107 47.33 0.37 31.77
N LYS A 108 47.83 -0.06 30.60
CA LYS A 108 48.69 0.77 29.72
C LYS A 108 48.04 2.12 29.39
N THR A 109 48.73 3.22 29.67
CA THR A 109 48.20 4.58 29.49
C THR A 109 48.27 5.04 28.04
N GLU A 110 49.16 4.47 27.23
CA GLU A 110 49.32 4.78 25.80
C GLU A 110 48.20 4.21 24.90
N LEU A 111 47.37 3.29 25.40
CA LEU A 111 46.33 2.64 24.62
C LEU A 111 45.03 3.47 24.61
N ASN A 112 44.46 3.65 23.41
CA ASN A 112 43.17 4.31 23.26
C ASN A 112 42.01 3.48 23.84
N SER A 113 40.89 4.15 24.12
CA SER A 113 39.71 3.55 24.74
C SER A 113 39.12 2.38 23.92
N LEU A 114 39.19 2.45 22.59
CA LEU A 114 38.71 1.39 21.69
C LEU A 114 39.55 0.10 21.79
N ALA A 115 40.87 0.22 21.93
CA ALA A 115 41.77 -0.91 22.12
C ALA A 115 41.48 -1.65 23.43
N LYS A 116 41.31 -0.90 24.53
CA LYS A 116 40.94 -1.46 25.85
C LYS A 116 39.56 -2.12 25.84
N VAL A 117 38.57 -1.49 25.19
CA VAL A 117 37.23 -2.07 24.98
C VAL A 117 37.28 -3.37 24.17
N THR A 118 38.12 -3.40 23.13
CA THR A 118 38.30 -4.59 22.28
C THR A 118 38.93 -5.72 23.07
N ARG A 119 40.01 -5.45 23.84
CA ARG A 119 40.65 -6.44 24.70
C ARG A 119 39.67 -7.00 25.73
N LEU A 120 38.90 -6.16 26.40
CA LEU A 120 37.91 -6.63 27.37
C LEU A 120 36.84 -7.52 26.72
N ALA A 121 36.42 -7.22 25.49
CA ALA A 121 35.48 -8.06 24.75
C ALA A 121 36.09 -9.43 24.37
N GLU A 122 37.40 -9.52 24.12
CA GLU A 122 38.10 -10.80 23.93
C GLU A 122 38.12 -11.64 25.20
N VAL A 123 38.34 -11.01 26.37
CA VAL A 123 38.23 -11.69 27.68
C VAL A 123 36.83 -12.27 27.87
N TYR A 124 35.76 -11.49 27.63
CA TYR A 124 34.38 -11.97 27.72
C TYR A 124 34.10 -13.16 26.78
N ALA A 125 34.70 -13.17 25.59
CA ALA A 125 34.61 -14.31 24.68
C ALA A 125 35.36 -15.55 25.24
N ARG A 126 36.56 -15.38 25.83
CA ARG A 126 37.32 -16.47 26.47
C ARG A 126 36.59 -17.06 27.68
N VAL A 127 35.92 -16.23 28.50
CA VAL A 127 35.05 -16.66 29.61
C VAL A 127 33.82 -17.43 29.11
N GLY A 128 33.46 -17.32 27.83
CA GLY A 128 32.27 -17.95 27.25
C GLY A 128 30.99 -17.11 27.36
N CYS A 129 31.10 -15.85 27.78
CA CYS A 129 30.01 -14.89 27.83
C CYS A 129 29.80 -14.23 26.45
N THR A 130 29.24 -15.01 25.50
CA THR A 130 29.08 -14.61 24.09
C THR A 130 27.76 -13.90 23.78
N ASN A 131 26.80 -13.92 24.71
CA ASN A 131 25.50 -13.27 24.58
C ASN A 131 25.07 -12.53 25.87
N PRO A 132 25.85 -11.52 26.34
CA PRO A 132 25.59 -10.83 27.59
C PRO A 132 24.30 -10.00 27.59
N THR A 133 23.70 -9.81 28.77
CA THR A 133 22.62 -8.84 28.98
C THR A 133 23.09 -7.40 28.71
N GLU A 134 22.15 -6.47 28.50
CA GLU A 134 22.50 -5.05 28.36
C GLU A 134 23.19 -4.50 29.61
N ASN A 135 22.77 -4.94 30.80
CA ASN A 135 23.39 -4.54 32.05
C ASN A 135 24.83 -5.01 32.13
N THR A 136 25.10 -6.28 31.79
CA THR A 136 26.46 -6.82 31.73
C THR A 136 27.35 -6.06 30.74
N CYS A 137 26.84 -5.65 29.58
CA CYS A 137 27.60 -4.78 28.66
C CYS A 137 27.92 -3.41 29.27
N GLY A 138 26.98 -2.85 30.04
CA GLY A 138 27.18 -1.59 30.76
C GLY A 138 28.20 -1.69 31.88
N LYS A 139 28.16 -2.78 32.64
CA LYS A 139 29.13 -3.10 33.71
C LYS A 139 30.53 -3.27 33.15
N ALA A 140 30.69 -3.92 31.99
CA ALA A 140 31.99 -4.08 31.32
C ALA A 140 32.67 -2.72 31.02
N VAL A 141 31.93 -1.76 30.46
CA VAL A 141 32.46 -0.42 30.16
C VAL A 141 32.67 0.39 31.44
N SER A 142 31.80 0.20 32.44
CA SER A 142 31.93 0.86 33.75
C SER A 142 33.18 0.37 34.52
N PHE A 143 33.51 -0.92 34.40
CA PHE A 143 34.74 -1.50 34.95
C PHE A 143 36.00 -0.84 34.36
N LEU A 144 36.04 -0.59 33.05
CA LEU A 144 37.16 0.12 32.42
C LEU A 144 37.32 1.55 32.94
N LYS A 145 36.22 2.22 33.29
CA LYS A 145 36.26 3.55 33.88
C LYS A 145 36.78 3.49 35.33
N GLU A 146 36.22 2.60 36.14
CA GLU A 146 36.43 2.56 37.58
C GLU A 146 37.78 1.98 37.98
N TYR A 147 38.22 0.90 37.32
CA TYR A 147 39.44 0.18 37.69
C TYR A 147 40.59 0.33 36.71
N MET A 148 40.34 0.74 35.45
CA MET A 148 41.38 0.88 34.41
C MET A 148 41.61 2.35 33.99
N HIS A 149 40.99 3.29 34.70
CA HIS A 149 41.12 4.74 34.53
C HIS A 149 41.03 5.25 33.08
N VAL A 150 40.15 4.66 32.25
CA VAL A 150 40.02 5.04 30.83
C VAL A 150 39.38 6.44 30.69
N PRO A 151 40.11 7.45 30.19
CA PRO A 151 39.59 8.81 30.05
C PRO A 151 38.49 8.88 28.97
N GLY A 152 37.47 9.73 29.18
CA GLY A 152 36.39 9.96 28.21
C GLY A 152 35.11 9.13 28.42
N LEU A 153 35.03 8.29 29.45
CA LEU A 153 33.79 7.55 29.79
C LEU A 153 32.85 8.31 30.74
N THR A 154 33.07 9.62 30.91
CA THR A 154 32.26 10.51 31.77
C THR A 154 31.08 11.14 31.02
N ASP A 155 31.21 11.37 29.72
CA ASP A 155 30.14 11.96 28.93
C ASP A 155 29.13 10.89 28.43
N PRO A 156 27.81 11.15 28.49
CA PRO A 156 26.80 10.17 28.11
C PRO A 156 26.92 9.62 26.66
N PRO A 157 27.21 10.45 25.63
CA PRO A 157 27.40 9.97 24.26
C PRO A 157 28.59 9.02 24.07
N THR A 158 29.76 9.33 24.64
CA THR A 158 30.97 8.51 24.53
C THR A 158 30.80 7.20 25.29
N PHE A 159 30.18 7.21 26.48
CA PHE A 159 29.87 5.98 27.21
C PHE A 159 28.98 5.03 26.36
N LEU A 160 27.92 5.56 25.75
CA LEU A 160 27.03 4.78 24.89
C LEU A 160 27.75 4.24 23.64
N LYS A 161 28.69 5.02 23.10
CA LYS A 161 29.52 4.62 21.96
C LYS A 161 30.45 3.46 22.35
N SER A 162 31.14 3.53 23.48
CA SER A 162 31.97 2.44 23.99
C SER A 162 31.19 1.15 24.28
N VAL A 163 29.95 1.24 24.78
CA VAL A 163 29.06 0.07 24.94
C VAL A 163 28.69 -0.55 23.59
N GLN A 164 28.52 0.25 22.53
CA GLN A 164 28.27 -0.26 21.18
C GLN A 164 29.52 -0.92 20.61
N ASP A 165 30.69 -0.32 20.80
CA ASP A 165 31.96 -0.84 20.32
C ASP A 165 32.31 -2.17 21.01
N PHE A 166 32.06 -2.28 22.33
CA PHE A 166 32.18 -3.54 23.07
C PHE A 166 31.31 -4.66 22.48
N LYS A 167 30.03 -4.39 22.17
CA LYS A 167 29.12 -5.38 21.57
C LYS A 167 29.58 -5.85 20.18
N VAL A 168 30.17 -4.94 19.40
CA VAL A 168 30.71 -5.26 18.07
C VAL A 168 31.96 -6.12 18.20
N ALA A 169 32.89 -5.71 19.07
CA ALA A 169 34.12 -6.46 19.35
C ALA A 169 33.81 -7.87 19.89
N LEU A 170 32.88 -7.98 20.83
CA LEU A 170 32.50 -9.27 21.43
C LEU A 170 31.89 -10.22 20.38
N LYS A 171 31.05 -9.72 19.48
CA LYS A 171 30.50 -10.52 18.39
C LYS A 171 31.56 -11.02 17.41
N SER A 172 32.66 -10.26 17.26
CA SER A 172 33.81 -10.66 16.45
C SER A 172 34.65 -11.71 17.18
N ALA A 173 35.00 -11.45 18.44
CA ALA A 173 35.79 -12.35 19.28
C ALA A 173 35.07 -13.70 19.52
N ALA A 174 33.77 -13.69 19.79
CA ALA A 174 32.96 -14.88 20.01
C ALA A 174 32.90 -15.85 18.80
N LYS A 175 33.26 -15.40 17.59
CA LYS A 175 33.38 -16.30 16.42
C LYS A 175 34.69 -17.08 16.39
N LYS A 176 35.73 -16.55 17.05
CA LYS A 176 37.07 -17.14 17.08
C LYS A 176 37.24 -18.16 18.21
N VAL A 177 36.27 -18.22 19.11
CA VAL A 177 36.31 -19.05 20.32
C VAL A 177 35.30 -20.20 20.18
N PRO A 178 35.70 -21.47 20.38
CA PRO A 178 34.78 -22.60 20.35
C PRO A 178 33.64 -22.44 21.37
N ALA A 179 32.44 -22.88 20.99
CA ALA A 179 31.29 -22.86 21.88
C ALA A 179 31.53 -23.80 23.08
N PRO A 180 31.21 -23.38 24.31
CA PRO A 180 31.36 -24.25 25.47
C PRO A 180 30.40 -25.45 25.37
N SER A 181 30.83 -26.60 25.89
CA SER A 181 30.04 -27.85 25.92
C SER A 181 28.73 -27.72 26.72
N MET A 182 28.67 -26.74 27.65
CA MET A 182 27.48 -26.39 28.41
C MET A 182 27.19 -24.89 28.36
N HIS A 183 25.91 -24.51 28.26
CA HIS A 183 25.49 -23.11 28.30
C HIS A 183 25.47 -22.57 29.74
N ILE A 184 26.30 -21.56 30.02
CA ILE A 184 26.36 -20.90 31.33
C ILE A 184 25.53 -19.61 31.27
N ALA A 185 24.42 -19.57 32.01
CA ALA A 185 23.54 -18.40 32.06
C ALA A 185 24.04 -17.29 32.99
N LYS A 186 24.76 -17.65 34.06
CA LYS A 186 25.32 -16.72 35.05
C LYS A 186 26.75 -17.08 35.41
N PHE A 187 27.63 -16.09 35.38
CA PHE A 187 29.04 -16.22 35.72
C PHE A 187 29.29 -15.51 37.06
N THR A 188 29.77 -16.27 38.05
CA THR A 188 29.97 -15.79 39.42
C THR A 188 31.44 -15.78 39.81
N THR A 189 32.11 -16.93 39.78
CA THR A 189 33.54 -17.05 40.11
C THR A 189 34.27 -17.94 39.09
N PRO A 190 35.60 -17.81 38.94
CA PRO A 190 36.38 -18.64 38.02
C PRO A 190 36.30 -20.15 38.32
N GLU A 191 36.14 -20.55 39.58
CA GLU A 191 36.03 -21.95 40.02
C GLU A 191 34.72 -22.61 39.58
N ALA A 192 33.69 -21.80 39.28
CA ALA A 192 32.40 -22.28 38.79
C ALA A 192 32.38 -22.50 37.25
N LEU A 193 33.49 -22.24 36.55
CA LEU A 193 33.61 -22.47 35.11
C LEU A 193 33.91 -23.95 34.81
N PRO A 194 33.34 -24.52 33.73
CA PRO A 194 33.75 -25.84 33.24
C PRO A 194 35.25 -25.89 32.94
N ASP A 195 35.90 -27.03 33.21
CA ASP A 195 37.35 -27.22 33.07
C ASP A 195 37.90 -26.79 31.70
N GLU A 196 37.16 -27.01 30.62
CA GLU A 196 37.52 -26.58 29.27
C GLU A 196 37.60 -25.04 29.13
N VAL A 197 36.70 -24.31 29.81
CA VAL A 197 36.61 -22.85 29.77
C VAL A 197 37.64 -22.26 30.71
N ALA A 198 37.82 -22.83 31.90
CA ALA A 198 38.84 -22.43 32.87
C ALA A 198 40.26 -22.61 32.29
N LYS A 199 40.55 -23.78 31.68
CA LYS A 199 41.82 -24.03 30.99
C LYS A 199 42.05 -23.04 29.86
N ARG A 200 41.02 -22.73 29.05
CA ARG A 200 41.13 -21.76 27.95
C ARG A 200 41.37 -20.33 28.44
N LEU A 201 40.75 -19.94 29.54
CA LEU A 201 40.82 -18.59 30.09
C LEU A 201 42.25 -18.25 30.55
N PHE A 202 42.95 -19.23 31.14
CA PHE A 202 44.28 -19.08 31.72
C PHE A 202 45.38 -19.94 31.05
N ALA A 203 45.13 -20.44 29.83
CA ALA A 203 46.05 -21.34 29.12
C ALA A 203 47.45 -20.73 28.91
N GLU A 204 47.51 -19.41 28.71
CA GLU A 204 48.71 -18.68 28.32
C GLU A 204 49.27 -17.81 29.46
N SER A 205 48.50 -17.55 30.53
CA SER A 205 48.86 -16.58 31.57
C SER A 205 48.15 -16.89 32.91
N LYS A 206 48.82 -16.61 34.04
CA LYS A 206 48.25 -16.83 35.39
C LYS A 206 47.04 -15.91 35.67
N PRO A 207 46.06 -16.35 36.48
CA PRO A 207 45.00 -15.48 37.01
C PRO A 207 45.59 -14.29 37.75
N SER A 208 44.98 -13.11 37.62
CA SER A 208 45.41 -11.92 38.34
C SER A 208 44.87 -11.89 39.78
N ASP A 209 45.66 -11.35 40.71
CA ASP A 209 45.22 -11.03 42.09
C ASP A 209 44.29 -9.78 42.16
N MET A 210 43.78 -9.31 41.02
CA MET A 210 42.92 -8.13 40.95
C MET A 210 41.57 -8.38 41.63
N GLN A 211 41.39 -7.76 42.80
CA GLN A 211 40.11 -7.70 43.47
C GLN A 211 39.26 -6.55 42.92
N SER A 212 38.11 -6.88 42.33
CA SER A 212 37.07 -5.93 41.95
C SER A 212 35.75 -6.28 42.63
N GLY A 213 34.85 -5.30 42.69
CA GLY A 213 33.48 -5.48 43.16
C GLY A 213 32.47 -5.27 42.03
N PRO A 214 31.18 -5.58 42.27
CA PRO A 214 30.12 -5.34 41.29
C PRO A 214 29.99 -3.85 40.99
N VAL A 215 30.26 -3.47 39.74
CA VAL A 215 30.29 -2.07 39.29
C VAL A 215 28.90 -1.55 38.94
N ALA A 216 28.57 -0.34 39.39
CA ALA A 216 27.34 0.36 38.99
C ALA A 216 27.48 0.94 37.56
N ILE A 217 26.37 0.97 36.81
CA ILE A 217 26.40 1.45 35.42
C ILE A 217 26.44 2.99 35.40
N TYR A 218 27.54 3.57 34.92
CA TYR A 218 27.75 5.03 34.94
C TYR A 218 26.97 5.83 33.88
N GLY A 219 26.62 5.24 32.74
CA GLY A 219 26.08 5.98 31.60
C GLY A 219 24.94 5.26 30.86
N PRO A 220 24.33 5.93 29.88
CA PRO A 220 23.14 5.41 29.20
C PRO A 220 23.49 4.22 28.30
N LEU A 221 22.67 3.17 28.38
CA LEU A 221 22.83 1.97 27.54
C LEU A 221 22.06 2.06 26.21
N ARG A 222 21.25 3.11 26.01
CA ARG A 222 20.35 3.27 24.87
C ARG A 222 20.30 4.72 24.35
N LYS A 223 20.15 4.86 23.03
CA LYS A 223 20.06 6.16 22.33
C LYS A 223 18.85 7.01 22.74
N SER A 224 17.77 6.38 23.21
CA SER A 224 16.55 7.05 23.66
C SER A 224 16.64 7.63 25.08
N HIS A 225 17.81 7.59 25.71
CA HIS A 225 17.99 8.14 27.05
C HIS A 225 17.97 9.68 27.01
N LYS A 226 17.34 10.30 28.02
CA LYS A 226 17.14 11.76 28.06
C LYS A 226 18.45 12.55 28.01
N SER A 227 19.52 12.03 28.62
CA SER A 227 20.86 12.64 28.56
C SER A 227 21.53 12.60 27.18
N ILE A 228 20.97 11.89 26.20
CA ILE A 228 21.44 11.82 24.79
C ILE A 228 20.57 12.67 23.86
N THR A 229 19.31 12.92 24.23
CA THR A 229 18.31 13.60 23.42
C THR A 229 18.08 14.99 24.01
N GLY A 230 19.01 15.91 23.76
CA GLY A 230 18.93 17.29 24.24
C GLY A 230 17.58 17.91 23.89
N GLY A 231 16.74 18.13 24.91
CA GLY A 231 15.41 18.71 24.77
C GLY A 231 15.41 20.15 25.20
N THR A 232 15.08 21.05 24.28
CA THR A 232 14.46 22.33 24.56
C THR A 232 13.19 22.11 25.38
N THR A 233 13.17 22.62 26.62
CA THR A 233 11.96 22.72 27.43
C THR A 233 11.51 24.17 27.52
N SER A 234 10.35 24.48 26.92
CA SER A 234 9.57 25.67 27.26
C SER A 234 8.81 25.42 28.57
N THR A 235 9.24 26.13 29.61
CA THR A 235 8.47 26.65 30.76
C THR A 235 7.18 25.93 31.17
N ALA A 236 7.24 25.22 32.31
CA ALA A 236 6.15 25.13 33.28
C ALA A 236 6.71 25.56 34.65
N ALA A 237 5.98 26.45 35.33
CA ALA A 237 6.43 27.30 36.42
C ALA A 237 6.96 26.58 37.68
N PRO A 238 7.85 27.21 38.45
CA PRO A 238 8.25 26.77 39.79
C PRO A 238 7.40 27.45 40.88
N SER A 239 6.83 26.67 41.79
CA SER A 239 6.53 27.07 43.17
C SER A 239 7.73 26.60 44.01
N SER A 240 8.36 27.33 44.93
CA SER A 240 7.93 28.45 45.79
C SER A 240 9.11 28.95 46.64
N PHE A 241 8.95 30.17 47.18
CA PHE A 241 9.63 30.82 48.34
C PHE A 241 10.79 31.83 48.12
N GLN A 242 10.41 33.11 48.30
CA GLN A 242 11.04 34.25 49.05
C GLN A 242 12.47 34.69 48.65
N HIS A 243 12.86 35.97 48.50
CA HIS A 243 12.44 37.32 48.97
C HIS A 243 13.03 38.35 47.97
N GLY A 244 12.37 39.46 47.61
CA GLY A 244 12.81 40.79 48.08
C GLY A 244 12.79 41.89 46.99
N MET A 245 11.87 42.85 47.19
CA MET A 245 11.88 44.33 46.93
C MET A 245 12.32 45.01 45.60
N MET A 246 11.46 45.99 45.22
CA MET A 246 11.63 47.20 44.38
C MET A 246 12.05 47.02 42.89
N GLY A 247 11.52 47.71 41.88
CA GLY A 247 10.54 48.80 41.75
C GLY A 247 10.76 49.52 40.39
N GLY A 248 9.69 49.96 39.71
CA GLY A 248 9.67 51.16 38.83
C GLY A 248 9.94 51.05 37.31
N MET A 249 8.92 51.47 36.54
CA MET A 249 8.89 52.32 35.33
C MET A 249 10.12 52.42 34.37
N MET A 250 9.87 52.25 33.05
CA MET A 250 9.97 53.33 32.02
C MET A 250 9.88 52.76 30.58
N ALA A 251 9.30 53.58 29.69
CA ALA A 251 9.16 53.39 28.26
C ALA A 251 10.33 54.01 27.46
N GLY A 252 10.50 53.62 26.18
CA GLY A 252 10.98 54.53 25.13
C GLY A 252 12.18 54.10 24.26
N MET A 253 11.88 53.90 22.97
CA MET A 253 12.68 54.28 21.78
C MET A 253 13.83 53.38 21.23
N PRO A 254 14.17 53.52 19.91
CA PRO A 254 14.59 52.44 19.01
C PRO A 254 16.08 52.45 18.63
N MET A 255 16.59 51.34 18.08
CA MET A 255 17.97 51.24 17.56
C MET A 255 18.01 50.82 16.09
N MET A 256 18.87 51.51 15.33
CA MET A 256 19.16 51.39 13.90
C MET A 256 19.86 50.07 13.48
N PRO A 257 19.92 49.77 12.16
CA PRO A 257 20.35 48.46 11.63
C PRO A 257 21.87 48.38 11.41
N SER A 258 22.45 47.21 11.68
CA SER A 258 23.87 46.92 11.43
C SER A 258 24.04 45.87 10.32
N MET A 259 24.77 46.30 9.29
CA MET A 259 25.74 45.59 8.42
C MET A 259 25.33 44.29 7.69
N MET A 260 25.32 44.39 6.35
CA MET A 260 25.34 43.26 5.41
C MET A 260 26.73 42.65 5.27
N PRO A 261 26.85 41.32 5.06
CA PRO A 261 28.02 40.73 4.42
C PRO A 261 27.78 40.54 2.90
N MET A 262 28.83 40.82 2.14
CA MET A 262 28.94 40.82 0.67
C MET A 262 28.62 39.46 0.03
N SER A 263 27.86 39.51 -1.07
CA SER A 263 27.51 38.36 -1.93
C SER A 263 28.69 37.85 -2.78
N VAL A 264 28.78 36.52 -2.90
CA VAL A 264 29.28 35.83 -4.09
C VAL A 264 28.06 35.45 -4.93
N HIS A 265 28.15 35.60 -6.25
CA HIS A 265 27.03 35.60 -7.21
C HIS A 265 26.07 34.41 -7.07
N GLY A 266 24.84 34.71 -6.65
CA GLY A 266 23.65 33.87 -6.79
C GLY A 266 22.44 34.79 -6.92
N SER A 267 21.57 34.54 -7.90
CA SER A 267 20.35 35.33 -8.12
C SER A 267 19.55 35.49 -6.81
N PRO A 268 18.99 36.67 -6.51
CA PRO A 268 18.29 36.89 -5.25
C PRO A 268 17.03 36.02 -5.18
N VAL A 269 17.01 35.11 -4.22
CA VAL A 269 15.86 34.26 -3.91
C VAL A 269 14.73 35.15 -3.37
N MET A 270 13.61 35.25 -4.10
CA MET A 270 12.45 36.07 -3.70
C MET A 270 11.69 35.42 -2.54
N SER A 271 11.41 36.21 -1.49
CA SER A 271 10.51 35.81 -0.39
C SER A 271 9.06 35.66 -0.88
N MET A 272 8.19 34.99 -0.11
CA MET A 272 6.78 34.81 -0.46
C MET A 272 6.05 36.15 -0.71
N GLN A 273 6.28 37.14 0.14
CA GLN A 273 5.72 38.47 -0.03
C GLN A 273 6.23 39.12 -1.33
N GLN A 274 7.51 38.92 -1.66
CA GLN A 274 8.08 39.37 -2.92
C GLN A 274 7.51 38.59 -4.11
N MET A 275 7.24 37.29 -4.03
CA MET A 275 6.64 36.54 -5.15
C MET A 275 5.21 37.02 -5.46
N MET A 276 4.39 37.23 -4.42
CA MET A 276 3.04 37.80 -4.60
C MET A 276 3.10 39.25 -5.10
N GLN A 277 4.01 40.06 -4.56
CA GLN A 277 4.22 41.43 -5.03
C GLN A 277 4.76 41.46 -6.46
N THR A 278 5.72 40.61 -6.83
CA THR A 278 6.28 40.50 -8.18
C THR A 278 5.21 40.05 -9.15
N TYR A 279 4.33 39.11 -8.79
CA TYR A 279 3.22 38.73 -9.66
C TYR A 279 2.23 39.90 -9.85
N ALA A 280 1.90 40.63 -8.77
CA ALA A 280 1.08 41.84 -8.84
C ALA A 280 1.76 43.02 -9.57
N GLN A 281 3.10 43.10 -9.54
CA GLN A 281 3.90 44.13 -10.22
C GLN A 281 4.10 43.80 -11.71
N GLN A 282 4.30 42.52 -12.07
CA GLN A 282 4.27 42.06 -13.46
C GLN A 282 2.94 42.43 -14.11
N TYR A 283 1.83 42.30 -13.37
CA TYR A 283 0.53 42.81 -13.80
C TYR A 283 0.52 44.33 -14.00
N ALA A 284 0.98 45.12 -13.02
CA ALA A 284 1.04 46.57 -13.16
C ALA A 284 1.88 47.03 -14.37
N GLN A 285 2.99 46.34 -14.65
CA GLN A 285 3.84 46.58 -15.82
C GLN A 285 3.17 46.16 -17.14
N GLN A 286 2.40 45.06 -17.17
CA GLN A 286 1.64 44.66 -18.35
C GLN A 286 0.47 45.60 -18.67
N CYS A 287 -0.15 46.20 -17.64
CA CYS A 287 -1.15 47.26 -17.81
C CYS A 287 -0.55 48.57 -18.34
N LEU A 288 0.72 48.86 -17.99
CA LEU A 288 1.45 50.04 -18.48
C LEU A 288 2.13 49.81 -19.85
N GLY A 289 2.34 48.55 -20.24
CA GLY A 289 3.06 48.15 -21.45
C GLY A 289 2.22 48.02 -22.74
N GLN A 290 0.92 48.33 -22.71
CA GLN A 290 0.09 48.38 -23.93
C GLN A 290 0.29 49.69 -24.73
N GLN A 291 1.54 50.06 -25.02
CA GLN A 291 1.90 50.98 -26.11
C GLN A 291 3.31 50.63 -26.65
N GLY A 292 3.43 49.88 -27.75
CA GLY A 292 4.68 49.71 -28.53
C GLY A 292 4.95 48.30 -29.10
N PRO A 293 5.59 48.15 -30.28
CA PRO A 293 5.41 46.98 -31.16
C PRO A 293 6.31 45.77 -30.85
N ARG A 294 5.80 44.60 -31.29
CA ARG A 294 6.33 43.23 -31.11
C ARG A 294 7.64 42.96 -31.85
N GLY A 295 8.51 42.15 -31.24
CA GLY A 295 9.59 41.43 -31.94
C GLY A 295 10.17 40.29 -31.10
N GLY A 296 10.24 39.08 -31.67
CA GLY A 296 11.00 37.94 -31.15
C GLY A 296 10.22 36.63 -31.01
N SER A 297 10.10 35.87 -32.10
CA SER A 297 9.54 34.52 -32.15
C SER A 297 10.49 33.45 -31.58
N LEU A 298 9.98 32.57 -30.72
CA LEU A 298 10.55 31.24 -30.42
C LEU A 298 9.67 30.15 -31.08
N PRO A 299 10.22 28.99 -31.48
CA PRO A 299 9.58 28.10 -32.44
C PRO A 299 8.50 27.19 -31.81
N ASN A 300 7.34 27.15 -32.45
CA ASN A 300 6.29 26.11 -32.42
C ASN A 300 6.02 25.38 -31.09
N LEU A 301 5.24 26.03 -30.24
CA LEU A 301 4.36 25.37 -29.26
C LEU A 301 2.96 25.98 -29.42
N VAL A 302 2.08 25.26 -30.13
CA VAL A 302 0.65 25.60 -30.21
C VAL A 302 0.03 25.27 -28.86
N PHE A 303 -0.26 26.30 -28.07
CA PHE A 303 -1.06 26.20 -26.87
C PHE A 303 -2.52 25.96 -27.26
N PHE A 304 -2.96 24.70 -27.26
CA PHE A 304 -4.38 24.37 -27.31
C PHE A 304 -4.99 24.64 -25.93
N ASN A 305 -5.56 25.83 -25.81
CA ASN A 305 -6.49 26.17 -24.75
C ASN A 305 -7.90 25.73 -25.19
N GLN A 306 -8.58 24.98 -24.32
CA GLN A 306 -10.01 24.64 -24.35
C GLN A 306 -10.53 23.82 -25.55
N GLY A 307 -10.96 22.59 -25.23
CA GLY A 307 -12.01 21.90 -26.00
C GLY A 307 -13.34 22.59 -25.75
N GLY A 308 -13.62 23.63 -26.53
CA GLY A 308 -14.96 24.17 -26.74
C GLY A 308 -15.45 23.73 -28.11
N GLN A 309 -16.56 22.99 -28.17
CA GLN A 309 -17.27 22.74 -29.42
C GLN A 309 -17.71 24.09 -30.01
N GLN A 310 -17.11 24.50 -31.12
CA GLN A 310 -17.68 25.55 -31.97
C GLN A 310 -18.46 24.87 -33.09
N GLY A 311 -19.78 24.76 -32.89
CA GLY A 311 -20.73 24.68 -33.99
C GLY A 311 -20.88 26.07 -34.60
N HIS A 312 -20.62 26.20 -35.90
CA HIS A 312 -20.93 27.39 -36.67
C HIS A 312 -22.42 27.70 -36.59
N GLN A 313 -22.79 28.87 -36.06
CA GLN A 313 -24.02 29.57 -36.46
C GLN A 313 -23.75 31.07 -36.56
N ASN A 314 -24.14 31.61 -37.72
CA ASN A 314 -24.09 33.02 -38.09
C ASN A 314 -24.90 33.88 -37.12
N GLN A 315 -24.35 35.03 -36.73
CA GLN A 315 -25.10 36.13 -36.15
C GLN A 315 -25.73 36.95 -37.28
N GLU A 316 -27.06 36.99 -37.34
CA GLU A 316 -27.80 38.15 -37.82
C GLU A 316 -28.68 38.68 -36.67
N SER A 317 -28.53 39.97 -36.44
CA SER A 317 -29.23 40.78 -35.44
C SER A 317 -30.69 40.97 -35.84
N PHE A 318 -31.65 41.04 -34.90
CA PHE A 318 -32.77 42.01 -34.98
C PHE A 318 -33.57 42.12 -33.67
N ASN A 319 -34.07 43.34 -33.46
CA ASN A 319 -34.81 43.89 -32.33
C ASN A 319 -36.29 43.45 -32.26
N GLN A 320 -36.77 43.13 -31.05
CA GLN A 320 -38.05 43.57 -30.43
C GLN A 320 -39.44 43.17 -31.06
N PRO A 321 -40.60 43.36 -30.37
CA PRO A 321 -41.42 42.26 -29.84
C PRO A 321 -42.87 42.16 -30.38
N GLY A 322 -43.57 41.03 -30.18
CA GLY A 322 -45.03 41.00 -30.39
C GLY A 322 -45.73 39.63 -30.37
N GLN A 323 -46.66 39.49 -29.41
CA GLN A 323 -48.02 38.91 -29.52
C GLN A 323 -48.29 37.42 -29.91
N GLN A 324 -49.03 36.78 -28.99
CA GLN A 324 -50.26 35.98 -29.16
C GLN A 324 -50.23 34.50 -29.66
N ALA A 325 -50.69 33.64 -28.74
CA ALA A 325 -51.77 32.65 -28.87
C ALA A 325 -51.69 31.47 -29.88
N THR A 326 -51.49 30.28 -29.31
CA THR A 326 -52.33 29.05 -29.34
C THR A 326 -53.27 28.74 -30.53
N VAL A 327 -53.24 27.45 -30.95
CA VAL A 327 -54.35 26.52 -31.34
C VAL A 327 -54.16 25.79 -32.70
N LEU A 328 -53.83 24.49 -32.55
CA LEU A 328 -54.33 23.25 -33.21
C LEU A 328 -55.17 23.24 -34.51
N GLN A 329 -54.91 22.17 -35.28
CA GLN A 329 -55.85 21.25 -36.01
C GLN A 329 -55.73 21.29 -37.57
N LYS A 330 -55.15 20.29 -38.28
CA LYS A 330 -55.57 18.90 -38.65
C LYS A 330 -56.34 18.85 -39.99
N GLN A 331 -56.07 17.82 -40.84
CA GLN A 331 -56.89 17.16 -41.90
C GLN A 331 -56.04 16.80 -43.17
N LEU A 332 -56.19 15.70 -43.94
CA LEU A 332 -57.16 14.58 -44.07
C LEU A 332 -56.59 13.42 -44.98
N THR A 333 -57.12 12.19 -44.75
CA THR A 333 -57.51 11.06 -45.68
C THR A 333 -56.48 10.30 -46.55
N GLY A 334 -56.55 8.98 -46.83
CA GLY A 334 -57.46 7.85 -46.53
C GLY A 334 -57.57 6.87 -47.74
N GLY A 335 -57.58 5.52 -47.56
CA GLY A 335 -57.91 4.55 -48.64
C GLY A 335 -57.51 3.04 -48.50
N ASP A 336 -58.45 2.25 -47.96
CA ASP A 336 -58.88 0.82 -48.07
C ASP A 336 -58.19 -0.40 -48.79
N GLN A 337 -58.37 -1.57 -48.10
CA GLN A 337 -58.83 -2.94 -48.50
C GLN A 337 -57.95 -4.09 -49.10
N GLN A 338 -57.82 -5.18 -48.29
CA GLN A 338 -58.07 -6.64 -48.46
C GLN A 338 -57.40 -7.59 -49.51
N SER A 339 -57.03 -8.79 -48.98
CA SER A 339 -57.10 -10.19 -49.50
C SER A 339 -55.79 -10.99 -49.78
N ALA A 340 -55.73 -12.21 -49.23
CA ALA A 340 -54.70 -13.29 -49.32
C ALA A 340 -54.90 -14.17 -50.60
N PRO A 341 -54.13 -15.25 -50.97
CA PRO A 341 -53.27 -16.17 -50.17
C PRO A 341 -52.00 -16.81 -50.87
N GLY A 342 -51.22 -17.59 -50.09
CA GLY A 342 -50.66 -18.91 -50.49
C GLY A 342 -49.28 -19.03 -51.17
N GLY A 343 -48.38 -19.86 -50.61
CA GLY A 343 -47.28 -20.52 -51.33
C GLY A 343 -45.97 -20.74 -50.56
N GLU A 344 -45.72 -21.97 -50.10
CA GLU A 344 -44.47 -22.47 -49.49
C GLU A 344 -43.24 -22.38 -50.42
N LEU A 345 -42.04 -22.20 -49.84
CA LEU A 345 -40.92 -23.18 -49.83
C LEU A 345 -39.65 -22.59 -49.17
N VAL A 346 -38.99 -23.44 -48.39
CA VAL A 346 -37.76 -23.25 -47.58
C VAL A 346 -36.53 -23.69 -48.43
N PRO A 347 -35.26 -23.57 -47.99
CA PRO A 347 -34.42 -22.39 -47.72
C PRO A 347 -33.18 -22.32 -48.65
N PHE A 348 -32.50 -21.18 -48.73
CA PHE A 348 -31.06 -21.16 -49.04
C PHE A 348 -30.35 -20.08 -48.21
N THR A 349 -29.36 -20.55 -47.46
CA THR A 349 -28.44 -19.84 -46.56
C THR A 349 -27.66 -18.72 -47.24
N GLN A 350 -27.49 -17.57 -46.57
CA GLN A 350 -26.29 -16.71 -46.62
C GLN A 350 -26.31 -15.66 -45.48
N PRO A 351 -25.17 -15.05 -45.11
CA PRO A 351 -24.68 -15.01 -43.73
C PRO A 351 -24.93 -13.68 -43.01
N GLN A 352 -25.05 -13.77 -41.68
CA GLN A 352 -25.13 -12.65 -40.76
C GLN A 352 -23.83 -11.82 -40.80
N GLY A 353 -23.93 -10.59 -41.26
CA GLY A 353 -22.92 -9.55 -41.04
C GLY A 353 -23.19 -8.84 -39.72
N GLU A 354 -22.33 -9.07 -38.73
CA GLU A 354 -22.25 -8.26 -37.52
C GLU A 354 -21.71 -6.84 -37.86
N PRO A 355 -22.15 -5.79 -37.16
CA PRO A 355 -21.57 -4.45 -37.31
C PRO A 355 -20.15 -4.44 -36.70
N ARG A 356 -19.15 -4.53 -37.58
CA ARG A 356 -17.74 -4.46 -37.25
C ARG A 356 -17.37 -3.04 -36.82
N VAL A 357 -17.34 -2.78 -35.51
CA VAL A 357 -16.59 -1.65 -34.95
C VAL A 357 -15.12 -1.93 -35.23
N GLN A 358 -14.48 -1.11 -36.07
CA GLN A 358 -13.05 -1.19 -36.33
C GLN A 358 -12.29 -0.85 -35.03
N GLN A 359 -11.93 -1.89 -34.28
CA GLN A 359 -10.95 -1.78 -33.21
C GLN A 359 -9.59 -1.49 -33.86
N ASN A 360 -9.05 -0.29 -33.67
CA ASN A 360 -7.62 -0.04 -33.82
C ASN A 360 -6.89 -0.74 -32.67
N GLN A 361 -6.83 -2.08 -32.71
CA GLN A 361 -5.78 -2.81 -32.02
C GLN A 361 -4.52 -2.57 -32.85
N SER A 362 -3.51 -1.92 -32.29
CA SER A 362 -2.16 -2.07 -32.83
C SER A 362 -1.87 -3.57 -32.86
N GLU A 363 -1.59 -4.16 -34.02
CA GLU A 363 -1.26 -5.58 -34.16
C GLU A 363 0.01 -5.90 -33.35
N THR A 364 -0.16 -6.15 -32.04
CA THR A 364 0.91 -6.63 -31.17
C THR A 364 1.26 -8.03 -31.63
N LYS A 365 2.55 -8.32 -31.81
CA LYS A 365 3.00 -9.66 -32.23
C LYS A 365 2.47 -10.72 -31.26
N PRO A 366 2.03 -11.90 -31.75
CA PRO A 366 1.56 -12.96 -30.88
C PRO A 366 2.66 -13.39 -29.90
N PRO A 367 2.31 -13.78 -28.66
CA PRO A 367 3.27 -14.31 -27.71
C PRO A 367 3.91 -15.61 -28.22
N MET A 368 5.12 -15.90 -27.73
CA MET A 368 5.81 -17.16 -28.04
C MET A 368 5.07 -18.34 -27.42
N THR A 369 5.28 -19.54 -27.96
CA THR A 369 4.84 -20.77 -27.27
C THR A 369 5.59 -20.92 -25.94
N ALA A 370 4.98 -21.61 -24.98
CA ALA A 370 5.58 -21.81 -23.66
C ALA A 370 6.97 -22.46 -23.75
N ALA A 371 7.10 -23.51 -24.57
CA ALA A 371 8.38 -24.18 -24.79
C ALA A 371 9.44 -23.24 -25.38
N ALA A 372 9.10 -22.50 -26.45
CA ALA A 372 10.05 -21.58 -27.09
C ALA A 372 10.46 -20.43 -26.17
N GLN A 373 9.54 -19.90 -25.36
CA GLN A 373 9.86 -18.86 -24.38
C GLN A 373 10.77 -19.41 -23.27
N ALA A 374 10.49 -20.61 -22.76
CA ALA A 374 11.31 -21.25 -21.74
C ALA A 374 12.74 -21.49 -22.25
N GLU A 375 12.87 -22.05 -23.46
CA GLU A 375 14.15 -22.27 -24.13
C GLU A 375 14.94 -20.97 -24.30
N ALA A 376 14.34 -19.95 -24.92
CA ALA A 376 15.01 -18.67 -25.15
C ALA A 376 15.45 -17.98 -23.84
N MET A 377 14.67 -18.10 -22.76
CA MET A 377 15.02 -17.57 -21.43
C MET A 377 16.18 -18.34 -20.79
N LEU A 378 16.14 -19.67 -20.84
CA LEU A 378 17.16 -20.54 -20.27
C LEU A 378 18.49 -20.37 -21.01
N ASP A 379 18.46 -20.28 -22.35
CA ASP A 379 19.61 -20.00 -23.19
C ASP A 379 20.26 -18.67 -22.85
N ALA A 380 19.46 -17.61 -22.71
CA ALA A 380 19.97 -16.30 -22.30
C ALA A 380 20.67 -16.37 -20.93
N TRP A 381 20.13 -17.10 -19.96
CA TRP A 381 20.79 -17.26 -18.67
C TRP A 381 22.06 -18.10 -18.71
N ASN A 382 22.11 -19.12 -19.57
CA ASN A 382 23.29 -19.95 -19.76
C ASN A 382 24.41 -19.16 -20.45
N ASN A 383 24.09 -18.43 -21.52
CA ASN A 383 25.03 -17.56 -22.22
C ASN A 383 25.61 -16.49 -21.28
N ARG A 384 24.78 -15.86 -20.44
CA ARG A 384 25.25 -14.91 -19.44
C ARG A 384 26.22 -15.55 -18.43
N LYS A 385 25.91 -16.75 -17.95
CA LYS A 385 26.81 -17.47 -17.03
C LYS A 385 28.12 -17.83 -17.69
N GLN A 386 28.10 -18.12 -19.00
CA GLN A 386 29.31 -18.41 -19.77
C GLN A 386 30.15 -17.15 -19.95
N LEU A 387 29.57 -16.03 -20.40
CA LEU A 387 30.26 -14.74 -20.47
C LEU A 387 30.84 -14.32 -19.11
N GLU A 388 30.11 -14.52 -18.01
CA GLU A 388 30.62 -14.25 -16.65
C GLU A 388 31.74 -15.21 -16.20
N LYS A 389 31.92 -16.37 -16.85
CA LYS A 389 33.06 -17.26 -16.65
C LYS A 389 34.21 -16.84 -17.56
N ASP A 390 33.96 -16.60 -18.83
CA ASP A 390 34.95 -16.16 -19.82
C ASP A 390 35.59 -14.83 -19.36
N ASP A 391 34.80 -13.85 -18.88
CA ASP A 391 35.30 -12.59 -18.27
C ASP A 391 36.17 -12.81 -17.02
N LYS A 392 36.01 -13.95 -16.32
CA LYS A 392 36.86 -14.31 -15.17
C LYS A 392 38.10 -15.06 -15.62
N GLU A 393 38.00 -15.89 -16.65
CA GLU A 393 39.11 -16.63 -17.25
C GLU A 393 40.04 -15.68 -18.00
N ASP A 394 39.53 -14.74 -18.81
CA ASP A 394 40.32 -13.69 -19.46
C ASP A 394 41.05 -12.80 -18.45
N LYS A 395 40.42 -12.51 -17.29
CA LYS A 395 41.07 -11.78 -16.19
C LYS A 395 42.12 -12.61 -15.44
N GLU A 396 42.02 -13.94 -15.48
CA GLU A 396 43.01 -14.84 -14.90
C GLU A 396 44.16 -15.12 -15.90
N ASP A 397 43.89 -15.17 -17.21
CA ASP A 397 44.87 -15.39 -18.28
C ASP A 397 45.75 -14.16 -18.55
N ASP A 398 45.18 -12.95 -18.52
CA ASP A 398 45.95 -11.69 -18.63
C ASP A 398 46.90 -11.48 -17.42
N GLU A 399 46.57 -12.07 -16.25
CA GLU A 399 47.46 -12.13 -15.08
C GLU A 399 48.60 -13.18 -15.23
N THR A 400 48.51 -14.13 -16.17
CA THR A 400 49.52 -15.19 -16.37
C THR A 400 50.61 -14.85 -17.40
N MET A 401 50.35 -13.96 -18.36
CA MET A 401 51.36 -13.59 -19.39
C MET A 401 52.43 -12.57 -18.93
N MET A 402 52.32 -11.97 -17.74
CA MET A 402 53.32 -11.04 -17.20
C MET A 402 54.01 -11.54 -15.92
N LYS A 403 54.96 -12.49 -15.99
CA LYS A 403 55.95 -12.71 -14.89
C LYS A 403 57.36 -13.13 -15.34
N LYS A 404 58.35 -12.27 -15.08
CA LYS A 404 59.77 -12.58 -14.78
C LYS A 404 60.21 -11.79 -13.52
N PRO A 405 61.27 -12.19 -12.80
CA PRO A 405 61.11 -12.57 -11.39
C PRO A 405 61.75 -11.60 -10.39
N ALA A 406 61.06 -11.34 -9.28
CA ALA A 406 61.65 -11.09 -7.96
C ALA A 406 60.62 -11.36 -6.85
N ALA A 407 60.98 -12.26 -5.95
CA ALA A 407 60.33 -12.64 -4.70
C ALA A 407 60.40 -11.49 -3.67
N ALA A 408 59.64 -11.34 -2.59
CA ALA A 408 58.56 -12.10 -1.95
C ALA A 408 57.80 -11.12 -1.02
N MET A 409 56.47 -11.09 -1.09
CA MET A 409 55.57 -11.18 0.08
C MET A 409 54.13 -11.28 -0.42
N LYS A 410 53.60 -12.51 -0.29
CA LYS A 410 52.24 -12.91 -0.65
C LYS A 410 51.29 -12.55 0.50
N ALA A 411 50.16 -11.89 0.19
CA ALA A 411 48.79 -12.34 0.53
C ALA A 411 47.77 -11.18 0.42
N LYS A 412 47.26 -10.97 -0.79
CA LYS A 412 45.81 -10.81 -1.05
C LYS A 412 45.34 -12.19 -1.61
N PRO A 413 44.04 -12.55 -1.76
CA PRO A 413 42.95 -11.64 -2.12
C PRO A 413 41.52 -12.09 -1.70
N LYS A 414 40.52 -11.38 -2.25
CA LYS A 414 39.11 -11.78 -2.47
C LYS A 414 38.14 -11.60 -1.29
N ALA A 415 37.39 -10.48 -1.31
CA ALA A 415 36.03 -10.40 -0.75
C ALA A 415 35.09 -9.68 -1.73
N LYS A 416 34.21 -10.47 -2.34
CA LYS A 416 33.04 -10.08 -3.13
C LYS A 416 32.19 -9.05 -2.38
N SER A 417 31.90 -7.92 -3.02
CA SER A 417 30.95 -6.91 -2.54
C SER A 417 29.53 -7.47 -2.60
N THR A 418 29.13 -8.18 -1.55
CA THR A 418 27.72 -8.39 -1.24
C THR A 418 27.21 -7.11 -0.55
N MET A 419 26.64 -6.19 -1.34
CA MET A 419 25.71 -5.20 -0.80
C MET A 419 24.44 -5.93 -0.32
N LYS A 420 24.54 -6.53 0.86
CA LYS A 420 23.38 -6.91 1.66
C LYS A 420 22.84 -5.61 2.28
N LYS A 421 21.76 -5.09 1.70
CA LYS A 421 20.93 -4.05 2.28
C LYS A 421 20.30 -4.60 3.58
N VAL A 422 21.04 -4.47 4.68
CA VAL A 422 20.52 -4.60 6.04
C VAL A 422 19.73 -3.33 6.33
N GLN A 423 18.40 -3.41 6.18
CA GLN A 423 17.50 -2.46 6.82
C GLN A 423 17.50 -2.74 8.33
N ALA A 424 18.35 -2.03 9.04
CA ALA A 424 18.27 -1.90 10.49
C ALA A 424 17.09 -0.99 10.84
N LYS A 425 15.94 -1.58 11.18
CA LYS A 425 14.91 -0.90 11.98
C LYS A 425 15.29 -0.98 13.44
N ALA A 426 15.83 0.13 13.95
CA ALA A 426 15.78 0.45 15.36
C ALA A 426 14.30 0.63 15.78
N LYS A 427 13.82 -0.28 16.64
CA LYS A 427 12.69 -0.03 17.51
C LYS A 427 13.14 0.96 18.59
N ALA A 428 12.58 2.16 18.61
CA ALA A 428 12.39 2.88 19.86
C ALA A 428 11.06 2.40 20.47
N LYS A 429 11.20 1.63 21.56
CA LYS A 429 10.19 1.42 22.59
C LYS A 429 10.28 2.63 23.52
N ALA A 430 9.23 3.45 23.59
CA ALA A 430 8.72 3.89 24.90
C ALA A 430 7.67 2.83 25.31
N GLY A 431 7.63 2.30 26.53
CA GLY A 431 8.10 2.87 27.78
C GLY A 431 6.85 3.21 28.59
N LYS A 432 6.36 2.22 29.35
CA LYS A 432 5.29 2.39 30.34
C LYS A 432 5.74 3.44 31.35
N ALA A 433 4.99 4.53 31.47
CA ALA A 433 4.94 5.29 32.71
C ALA A 433 3.88 4.64 33.61
N ALA A 434 4.28 4.38 34.85
CA ALA A 434 3.41 3.94 35.92
C ALA A 434 2.37 5.01 36.23
N ALA A 435 1.19 4.54 36.63
CA ALA A 435 0.08 5.34 37.07
C ALA A 435 0.40 6.10 38.37
N SER A 436 0.03 7.38 38.40
CA SER A 436 -0.37 8.08 39.61
C SER A 436 -1.91 8.04 39.69
N PRO A 437 -2.51 8.06 40.89
CA PRO A 437 -3.85 7.55 41.13
C PRO A 437 -4.91 8.50 40.56
N LYS A 438 -5.58 8.08 39.47
CA LYS A 438 -6.83 8.70 39.02
C LYS A 438 -7.99 7.90 39.59
N GLN A 439 -8.84 8.60 40.33
CA GLN A 439 -10.07 8.11 40.94
C GLN A 439 -10.87 7.24 39.96
N LYS A 440 -11.15 6.00 40.37
CA LYS A 440 -11.99 5.05 39.65
C LYS A 440 -13.42 5.62 39.59
N ALA A 441 -13.86 6.08 38.42
CA ALA A 441 -15.28 5.96 38.09
C ALA A 441 -15.54 4.47 37.80
N ALA A 442 -16.46 3.87 38.55
CA ALA A 442 -16.78 2.45 38.45
C ALA A 442 -17.17 2.04 37.01
N PRO A 443 -16.74 0.86 36.52
CA PRO A 443 -17.22 0.33 35.26
C PRO A 443 -18.72 -0.02 35.40
N LYS A 444 -19.57 0.51 34.51
CA LYS A 444 -20.95 0.05 34.39
C LYS A 444 -20.94 -1.42 33.97
N VAL A 445 -21.21 -2.31 34.91
CA VAL A 445 -21.38 -3.75 34.69
C VAL A 445 -22.63 -3.96 33.82
N GLU A 446 -22.49 -4.68 32.70
CA GLU A 446 -23.62 -5.03 31.83
C GLU A 446 -24.59 -5.94 32.61
N PRO A 447 -25.90 -5.61 32.68
CA PRO A 447 -26.85 -6.42 33.41
C PRO A 447 -27.06 -7.79 32.73
N PRO A 448 -27.38 -8.85 33.50
CA PRO A 448 -27.53 -10.20 32.96
C PRO A 448 -28.66 -10.30 31.92
N LYS A 449 -28.50 -11.24 30.97
CA LYS A 449 -29.31 -11.37 29.73
C LYS A 449 -30.83 -11.34 29.92
N HIS A 450 -31.34 -11.83 31.05
CA HIS A 450 -32.78 -11.85 31.35
C HIS A 450 -33.34 -10.46 31.69
N VAL A 451 -32.51 -9.55 32.22
CA VAL A 451 -32.87 -8.16 32.56
C VAL A 451 -32.90 -7.31 31.29
N LEU A 452 -31.91 -7.45 30.41
CA LEU A 452 -31.88 -6.77 29.11
C LEU A 452 -33.12 -7.07 28.26
N LYS A 453 -33.66 -8.30 28.33
CA LYS A 453 -34.89 -8.70 27.63
C LYS A 453 -36.18 -8.03 28.14
N LYS A 454 -36.16 -7.37 29.30
CA LYS A 454 -37.33 -6.68 29.89
C LYS A 454 -37.26 -5.14 29.77
N MET A 455 -36.13 -4.57 29.35
CA MET A 455 -35.97 -3.11 29.23
C MET A 455 -36.62 -2.52 27.96
N PRO A 456 -36.98 -1.23 27.92
CA PRO A 456 -37.45 -0.54 26.70
C PRO A 456 -36.39 -0.51 25.58
N LYS A 457 -36.81 -0.54 24.30
CA LYS A 457 -35.92 -0.60 23.11
C LYS A 457 -34.82 0.49 23.10
N HIS A 458 -35.15 1.72 23.49
CA HIS A 458 -34.22 2.85 23.50
C HIS A 458 -33.14 2.75 24.61
N GLU A 459 -33.42 2.04 25.71
CA GLU A 459 -32.43 1.80 26.77
C GLU A 459 -31.52 0.62 26.46
N ARG A 460 -32.06 -0.41 25.80
CA ARG A 460 -31.26 -1.56 25.31
C ARG A 460 -30.19 -1.16 24.31
N ALA A 461 -30.46 -0.18 23.46
CA ALA A 461 -29.53 0.34 22.44
C ALA A 461 -28.22 0.91 23.03
N LYS A 462 -28.14 1.09 24.36
CA LYS A 462 -26.93 1.56 25.06
C LYS A 462 -25.89 0.46 25.28
N TYR A 463 -26.22 -0.82 25.09
CA TYR A 463 -25.35 -1.98 25.38
C TYR A 463 -24.89 -2.70 24.10
N ARG A 464 -23.59 -3.04 24.02
CA ARG A 464 -22.97 -3.65 22.81
C ARG A 464 -23.57 -5.00 22.46
N SER A 465 -23.87 -5.81 23.47
CA SER A 465 -24.48 -7.13 23.32
C SER A 465 -25.89 -7.05 22.76
N SER A 466 -26.66 -6.01 23.10
CA SER A 466 -28.00 -5.79 22.55
C SER A 466 -27.98 -5.29 21.11
N ILE A 467 -27.06 -4.38 20.75
CA ILE A 467 -26.89 -3.90 19.37
C ILE A 467 -26.52 -5.08 18.45
N LYS A 468 -25.58 -5.93 18.89
CA LYS A 468 -25.18 -7.13 18.16
C LYS A 468 -26.38 -8.06 17.93
N ARG A 469 -27.19 -8.30 18.95
CA ARG A 469 -28.34 -9.19 18.87
C ARG A 469 -29.45 -8.65 17.97
N SER A 470 -29.79 -7.36 18.08
CA SER A 470 -30.76 -6.72 17.18
C SER A 470 -30.32 -6.89 15.73
N ARG A 471 -29.04 -6.63 15.44
CA ARG A 471 -28.48 -6.83 14.11
C ARG A 471 -28.58 -8.29 13.64
N GLU A 472 -28.25 -9.26 14.49
CA GLU A 472 -28.35 -10.67 14.14
C GLU A 472 -29.80 -11.10 13.87
N GLU A 473 -30.76 -10.57 14.64
CA GLU A 473 -32.20 -10.76 14.40
C GLU A 473 -32.64 -10.09 13.08
N ASP A 474 -32.20 -8.86 12.82
CA ASP A 474 -32.48 -8.13 11.57
C ASP A 474 -31.93 -8.90 10.36
N LEU A 475 -30.66 -9.32 10.39
CA LEU A 475 -30.05 -10.08 9.30
C LEU A 475 -30.70 -11.47 9.11
N ALA A 476 -31.12 -12.13 10.19
CA ALA A 476 -31.82 -13.40 10.11
C ALA A 476 -33.21 -13.26 9.46
N SER A 477 -33.87 -12.12 9.66
CA SER A 477 -35.17 -11.82 9.03
C SER A 477 -35.08 -11.65 7.51
N LEU A 478 -33.89 -11.38 6.97
CA LEU A 478 -33.63 -11.20 5.53
C LEU A 478 -33.35 -12.51 4.78
N THR A 479 -33.76 -13.65 5.34
CA THR A 479 -33.56 -14.96 4.71
C THR A 479 -34.54 -15.14 3.55
N GLY A 480 -34.01 -15.30 2.34
CA GLY A 480 -34.81 -15.47 1.12
C GLY A 480 -34.75 -16.89 0.54
N VAL A 481 -35.18 -17.02 -0.71
CA VAL A 481 -35.19 -18.30 -1.47
C VAL A 481 -33.77 -18.89 -1.62
N PHE A 482 -32.75 -18.04 -1.66
CA PHE A 482 -31.33 -18.42 -1.73
C PHE A 482 -30.71 -18.65 -0.34
N GLY A 483 -31.53 -18.76 0.71
CA GLY A 483 -31.07 -18.86 2.09
C GLY A 483 -30.62 -17.51 2.69
N PRO A 484 -29.94 -17.56 3.86
CA PRO A 484 -29.53 -16.36 4.58
C PRO A 484 -28.47 -15.58 3.80
N LEU A 485 -28.39 -14.26 4.04
CA LEU A 485 -27.41 -13.39 3.38
C LEU A 485 -25.96 -13.78 3.67
N VAL A 486 -25.66 -14.13 4.93
CA VAL A 486 -24.33 -14.60 5.34
C VAL A 486 -24.37 -16.11 5.46
N GLN A 487 -23.55 -16.78 4.66
CA GLN A 487 -23.40 -18.23 4.63
C GLN A 487 -21.96 -18.62 4.94
N GLN A 488 -21.73 -19.91 5.10
CA GLN A 488 -20.43 -20.47 5.49
C GLN A 488 -20.10 -21.66 4.60
N MET A 489 -18.84 -21.77 4.19
CA MET A 489 -18.32 -22.94 3.50
C MET A 489 -17.19 -23.56 4.32
N GLU A 490 -17.15 -24.89 4.36
CA GLU A 490 -16.01 -25.62 4.90
C GLU A 490 -14.95 -25.81 3.81
N VAL A 491 -13.73 -25.39 4.10
CA VAL A 491 -12.61 -25.46 3.17
C VAL A 491 -11.48 -26.26 3.80
N PRO A 492 -10.97 -27.31 3.12
CA PRO A 492 -9.87 -28.10 3.64
C PRO A 492 -8.60 -27.26 3.75
N VAL A 493 -7.86 -27.49 4.83
CA VAL A 493 -6.52 -26.93 5.04
C VAL A 493 -5.55 -27.63 4.12
N GLU A 494 -4.76 -26.86 3.38
CA GLU A 494 -3.78 -27.39 2.45
C GLU A 494 -2.78 -28.31 3.15
N GLY A 495 -2.60 -29.52 2.59
CA GLY A 495 -1.72 -30.55 3.13
C GLY A 495 -2.26 -31.26 4.39
N LYS A 496 -3.53 -31.04 4.78
CA LYS A 496 -4.15 -31.69 5.94
C LYS A 496 -5.58 -32.16 5.63
N HIS A 497 -5.73 -33.43 5.28
CA HIS A 497 -7.01 -34.02 4.87
C HIS A 497 -8.11 -33.97 5.95
N ASP A 498 -7.76 -34.05 7.23
CA ASP A 498 -8.75 -34.10 8.33
C ASP A 498 -9.05 -32.74 8.99
N LYS A 499 -8.65 -31.63 8.37
CA LYS A 499 -8.80 -30.30 8.96
C LYS A 499 -9.44 -29.32 8.00
N ASN A 500 -10.65 -28.86 8.34
CA ASN A 500 -11.33 -27.78 7.63
C ASN A 500 -11.23 -26.46 8.42
N ILE A 501 -11.29 -25.35 7.69
CA ILE A 501 -11.64 -24.04 8.24
C ILE A 501 -13.00 -23.62 7.69
N VAL A 502 -13.70 -22.78 8.46
CA VAL A 502 -14.97 -22.21 8.03
C VAL A 502 -14.70 -20.83 7.45
N VAL A 503 -15.09 -20.62 6.19
CA VAL A 503 -14.99 -19.33 5.50
C VAL A 503 -16.40 -18.73 5.38
N PRO A 504 -16.70 -17.65 6.12
CA PRO A 504 -17.98 -16.95 5.95
C PRO A 504 -17.94 -16.06 4.70
N TYR A 505 -19.06 -15.98 4.01
CA TYR A 505 -19.23 -15.15 2.82
C TYR A 505 -20.66 -14.61 2.74
N ILE A 506 -20.85 -13.55 1.96
CA ILE A 506 -22.16 -13.01 1.64
C ILE A 506 -22.61 -13.65 0.33
N HIS A 507 -23.73 -14.38 0.36
CA HIS A 507 -24.18 -15.12 -0.81
C HIS A 507 -24.65 -14.15 -1.91
N PRO A 508 -24.01 -14.10 -3.10
CA PRO A 508 -24.28 -13.08 -4.10
C PRO A 508 -25.74 -13.02 -4.57
N ALA A 509 -26.37 -14.17 -4.83
CA ALA A 509 -27.78 -14.25 -5.25
C ALA A 509 -28.75 -13.73 -4.17
N SER A 510 -28.61 -14.20 -2.92
CA SER A 510 -29.39 -13.73 -1.77
C SER A 510 -29.20 -12.22 -1.55
N PHE A 511 -27.95 -11.73 -1.67
CA PHE A 511 -27.64 -10.32 -1.54
C PHE A 511 -28.32 -9.49 -2.63
N LEU A 512 -28.16 -9.85 -3.91
CA LEU A 512 -28.79 -9.15 -5.04
C LEU A 512 -30.31 -9.10 -4.88
N LYS A 513 -30.96 -10.24 -4.58
CA LYS A 513 -32.41 -10.28 -4.38
C LYS A 513 -32.88 -9.32 -3.29
N HIS A 514 -32.14 -9.23 -2.18
CA HIS A 514 -32.47 -8.30 -1.11
C HIS A 514 -32.22 -6.84 -1.51
N VAL A 515 -31.02 -6.50 -2.00
CA VAL A 515 -30.67 -5.08 -2.22
C VAL A 515 -31.39 -4.45 -3.41
N PHE A 516 -31.86 -5.26 -4.37
CA PHE A 516 -32.67 -4.78 -5.49
C PHE A 516 -34.11 -4.48 -5.11
N SER A 517 -34.63 -5.10 -4.03
CA SER A 517 -35.91 -4.72 -3.46
C SER A 517 -35.87 -3.34 -2.75
N LEU A 518 -34.68 -2.79 -2.52
CA LEU A 518 -34.52 -1.45 -1.95
C LEU A 518 -34.74 -0.38 -3.04
N ALA A 519 -35.69 0.53 -2.80
CA ALA A 519 -36.01 1.63 -3.71
C ALA A 519 -34.78 2.44 -4.19
N PRO A 520 -33.81 2.83 -3.34
CA PRO A 520 -32.70 3.67 -3.79
C PRO A 520 -31.83 3.03 -4.87
N LEU A 521 -31.50 1.73 -4.76
CA LEU A 521 -30.69 1.02 -5.76
C LEU A 521 -31.43 0.86 -7.07
N TRP A 522 -32.69 0.46 -6.99
CA TRP A 522 -33.53 0.34 -8.18
C TRP A 522 -33.70 1.68 -8.90
N ASP A 523 -33.95 2.76 -8.16
CA ASP A 523 -34.06 4.12 -8.69
C ASP A 523 -32.77 4.55 -9.38
N PHE A 524 -31.62 4.29 -8.76
CA PHE A 524 -30.32 4.57 -9.36
C PHE A 524 -30.15 3.81 -10.69
N LEU A 525 -30.47 2.52 -10.72
CA LEU A 525 -30.35 1.71 -11.93
C LEU A 525 -31.30 2.16 -13.03
N ARG A 526 -32.56 2.45 -12.71
CA ARG A 526 -33.54 2.98 -13.67
C ARG A 526 -33.14 4.32 -14.25
N GLN A 527 -32.48 5.16 -13.47
CA GLN A 527 -32.09 6.51 -13.90
C GLN A 527 -30.75 6.53 -14.65
N GLU A 528 -29.78 5.73 -14.19
CA GLU A 528 -28.38 5.86 -14.61
C GLU A 528 -27.87 4.65 -15.42
N VAL A 529 -28.56 3.50 -15.42
CA VAL A 529 -28.07 2.27 -16.06
C VAL A 529 -29.02 1.76 -17.15
N LEU A 530 -30.29 1.56 -16.84
CA LEU A 530 -31.29 1.01 -17.78
C LEU A 530 -31.58 1.89 -19.01
N PRO A 531 -31.49 3.24 -18.96
CA PRO A 531 -31.70 4.08 -20.14
C PRO A 531 -30.58 3.96 -21.17
N HIS A 532 -29.42 3.42 -20.80
CA HIS A 532 -28.34 3.24 -21.76
C HIS A 532 -28.69 2.20 -22.81
N LYS A 533 -28.35 2.49 -24.08
CA LYS A 533 -28.46 1.56 -25.21
C LYS A 533 -27.72 0.23 -24.97
N GLU A 534 -26.78 0.24 -24.03
CA GLU A 534 -25.89 -0.86 -23.66
C GLU A 534 -26.33 -1.61 -22.39
N ARG A 535 -27.62 -1.58 -22.05
CA ARG A 535 -28.15 -2.23 -20.85
C ARG A 535 -27.82 -3.74 -20.79
N PRO A 536 -27.58 -4.29 -19.59
CA PRO A 536 -27.38 -5.74 -19.42
C PRO A 536 -28.56 -6.54 -19.99
N SER A 537 -28.25 -7.61 -20.71
CA SER A 537 -29.22 -8.55 -21.29
C SER A 537 -28.59 -9.95 -21.37
N TYR A 538 -29.36 -10.95 -21.78
CA TYR A 538 -28.83 -12.31 -21.96
C TYR A 538 -27.64 -12.37 -22.94
N GLY A 539 -27.75 -11.69 -24.10
CA GLY A 539 -26.66 -11.63 -25.09
C GLY A 539 -25.50 -10.70 -24.71
N ARG A 540 -25.69 -9.87 -23.67
CA ARG A 540 -24.70 -8.91 -23.19
C ARG A 540 -24.81 -8.80 -21.66
N PRO A 541 -24.26 -9.78 -20.91
CA PRO A 541 -24.33 -9.75 -19.45
C PRO A 541 -23.61 -8.52 -18.90
N GLY A 542 -24.07 -8.02 -17.76
CA GLY A 542 -23.37 -6.99 -17.00
C GLY A 542 -22.01 -7.48 -16.53
N GLY A 543 -21.06 -6.57 -16.40
CA GLY A 543 -19.69 -6.88 -16.03
C GLY A 543 -19.49 -6.98 -14.53
N LEU A 544 -19.27 -8.18 -14.02
CA LEU A 544 -18.81 -8.40 -12.66
C LEU A 544 -17.38 -7.85 -12.50
N ILE A 545 -17.22 -6.93 -11.54
CA ILE A 545 -15.93 -6.41 -11.10
C ILE A 545 -15.60 -7.00 -9.74
N PHE A 546 -14.38 -7.48 -9.57
CA PHE A 546 -13.88 -8.05 -8.33
C PHE A 546 -12.67 -7.28 -7.83
N TYR A 547 -12.63 -7.03 -6.53
CA TYR A 547 -11.49 -6.43 -5.86
C TYR A 547 -11.10 -7.21 -4.61
N ALA A 548 -9.79 -7.29 -4.35
CA ALA A 548 -9.29 -7.78 -3.08
C ALA A 548 -8.07 -7.00 -2.60
N ASP A 549 -7.94 -6.92 -1.27
CA ASP A 549 -6.78 -6.34 -0.62
C ASP A 549 -6.61 -6.89 0.79
N GLU A 550 -5.39 -6.75 1.30
CA GLU A 550 -4.99 -7.17 2.63
C GLU A 550 -5.07 -6.03 3.64
N VAL A 551 -6.17 -6.00 4.37
CA VAL A 551 -6.42 -5.01 5.41
C VAL A 551 -5.66 -5.36 6.68
N THR A 552 -4.96 -4.38 7.25
CA THR A 552 -4.19 -4.52 8.49
C THR A 552 -4.79 -3.69 9.63
N PRO A 553 -5.70 -4.26 10.46
CA PRO A 553 -6.22 -3.60 11.65
C PRO A 553 -5.12 -3.36 12.71
N GLY A 554 -5.25 -2.28 13.46
CA GLY A 554 -4.38 -1.94 14.58
C GLY A 554 -3.02 -1.41 14.14
N ASN A 555 -2.00 -1.62 14.97
CA ASN A 555 -0.66 -1.14 14.70
C ASN A 555 0.04 -2.03 13.65
N THR A 556 0.22 -1.49 12.45
CA THR A 556 0.89 -2.12 11.30
C THR A 556 2.34 -2.54 11.59
N LEU A 557 2.98 -1.95 12.61
CA LEU A 557 4.36 -2.27 13.01
C LEU A 557 4.46 -3.41 14.04
N LYS A 558 3.33 -4.00 14.48
CA LYS A 558 3.37 -5.20 15.32
C LYS A 558 3.94 -6.37 14.53
N SER A 559 4.93 -7.04 15.10
CA SER A 559 5.62 -8.19 14.47
C SER A 559 4.72 -9.40 14.26
N ASN A 560 3.61 -9.50 14.98
CA ASN A 560 2.55 -10.47 14.73
C ASN A 560 1.22 -9.71 14.71
N ASN A 561 0.68 -9.50 13.51
CA ASN A 561 -0.67 -8.97 13.34
C ASN A 561 -1.63 -10.11 12.99
N SER A 562 -2.06 -10.84 14.02
CA SER A 562 -3.01 -11.94 13.89
C SER A 562 -4.40 -11.51 13.39
N ARG A 563 -4.66 -10.20 13.31
CA ARG A 563 -5.91 -9.61 12.84
C ARG A 563 -5.82 -9.09 11.41
N LYS A 564 -4.69 -9.25 10.73
CA LYS A 564 -4.57 -8.95 9.29
C LYS A 564 -5.57 -9.82 8.53
N MET A 565 -6.31 -9.24 7.57
CA MET A 565 -7.39 -9.91 6.85
C MET A 565 -7.31 -9.65 5.35
N GLN A 566 -7.56 -10.68 4.57
CA GLN A 566 -7.94 -10.56 3.17
C GLN A 566 -9.41 -10.17 3.09
N CYS A 567 -9.69 -9.05 2.43
CA CYS A 567 -11.05 -8.58 2.19
C CYS A 567 -11.33 -8.62 0.70
N ILE A 568 -12.51 -9.12 0.34
CA ILE A 568 -12.96 -9.19 -1.05
C ILE A 568 -14.26 -8.43 -1.18
N TYR A 569 -14.33 -7.58 -2.20
CA TYR A 569 -15.52 -6.83 -2.59
C TYR A 569 -15.80 -7.07 -4.08
N TRP A 570 -17.03 -6.80 -4.50
CA TRP A 570 -17.41 -6.86 -5.90
C TRP A 570 -18.36 -5.72 -6.27
N SER A 571 -18.49 -5.44 -7.56
CA SER A 571 -19.39 -4.42 -8.10
C SER A 571 -19.81 -4.80 -9.53
N ILE A 572 -20.61 -3.93 -10.16
CA ILE A 572 -21.11 -4.09 -11.53
C ILE A 572 -20.57 -2.93 -12.37
N SER A 573 -19.93 -3.25 -13.49
CA SER A 573 -19.27 -2.31 -14.39
C SER A 573 -20.22 -1.24 -14.92
N GLU A 574 -21.46 -1.60 -15.17
CA GLU A 574 -22.47 -0.72 -15.77
C GLU A 574 -23.00 0.33 -14.78
N LEU A 575 -22.60 0.28 -13.51
CA LEU A 575 -22.85 1.37 -12.55
C LEU A 575 -22.03 2.64 -12.87
N GLY A 576 -21.09 2.55 -13.82
CA GLY A 576 -20.29 3.65 -14.33
C GLY A 576 -19.33 4.26 -13.30
N SER A 577 -18.54 5.23 -13.73
CA SER A 577 -17.48 5.81 -12.88
C SER A 577 -18.04 6.47 -11.60
N ARG A 578 -19.26 7.02 -11.66
CA ARG A 578 -19.97 7.58 -10.48
C ARG A 578 -20.30 6.50 -9.47
N GLY A 579 -20.89 5.39 -9.91
CA GLY A 579 -21.23 4.29 -9.02
C GLY A 579 -20.00 3.64 -8.41
N LEU A 580 -18.98 3.38 -9.24
CA LEU A 580 -17.71 2.77 -8.83
C LEU A 580 -16.86 3.67 -7.92
N SER A 581 -17.18 4.96 -7.83
CA SER A 581 -16.55 5.90 -6.89
C SER A 581 -17.20 5.94 -5.49
N SER A 582 -18.27 5.17 -5.27
CA SER A 582 -19.04 5.14 -4.02
C SER A 582 -18.84 3.85 -3.23
N GLU A 583 -18.56 3.95 -1.92
CA GLU A 583 -18.45 2.77 -1.06
C GLU A 583 -19.76 1.96 -1.00
N ALA A 584 -20.91 2.59 -1.22
CA ALA A 584 -22.23 1.95 -1.17
C ALA A 584 -22.46 0.98 -2.36
N LEU A 585 -21.74 1.16 -3.46
CA LEU A 585 -21.89 0.33 -4.66
C LEU A 585 -20.72 -0.65 -4.87
N TRP A 586 -19.88 -0.80 -3.84
CA TRP A 586 -18.95 -1.91 -3.70
C TRP A 586 -19.46 -2.86 -2.63
N PHE A 587 -19.84 -4.07 -3.01
CA PHE A 587 -20.51 -5.01 -2.13
C PHE A 587 -19.48 -5.92 -1.43
N PRO A 588 -19.49 -6.05 -0.09
CA PRO A 588 -18.62 -6.98 0.61
C PRO A 588 -18.98 -8.42 0.25
N LEU A 589 -17.97 -9.26 0.06
CA LEU A 589 -18.14 -10.68 -0.21
C LEU A 589 -17.61 -11.54 0.93
N THR A 590 -16.37 -11.30 1.37
CA THR A 590 -15.79 -12.00 2.52
C THR A 590 -14.71 -11.17 3.20
N CYS A 591 -14.44 -11.51 4.46
CA CYS A 591 -13.34 -10.97 5.27
C CYS A 591 -12.71 -12.14 6.02
N LEU A 592 -11.53 -12.59 5.60
CA LEU A 592 -10.84 -13.76 6.16
C LEU A 592 -9.47 -13.37 6.70
N ARG A 593 -9.11 -13.75 7.94
CA ARG A 593 -7.78 -13.46 8.47
C ARG A 593 -6.68 -14.04 7.56
N SER A 594 -5.63 -13.28 7.29
CA SER A 594 -4.59 -13.65 6.31
C SER A 594 -3.94 -15.00 6.60
N HIS A 595 -3.73 -15.34 7.87
CA HIS A 595 -3.16 -16.64 8.24
C HIS A 595 -4.09 -17.83 7.94
N LEU A 596 -5.42 -17.62 7.99
CA LEU A 596 -6.40 -18.64 7.57
C LEU A 596 -6.44 -18.75 6.05
N CYS A 597 -6.39 -17.60 5.35
CA CYS A 597 -6.24 -17.58 3.89
C CYS A 597 -4.98 -18.32 3.45
N SER A 598 -3.82 -18.11 4.09
CA SER A 598 -2.61 -18.87 3.84
C SER A 598 -2.79 -20.37 4.06
N SER A 599 -3.61 -20.78 5.02
CA SER A 599 -3.83 -22.21 5.32
C SER A 599 -4.69 -22.95 4.29
N ILE A 600 -5.44 -22.25 3.44
CA ILE A 600 -6.25 -22.85 2.35
C ILE A 600 -5.58 -22.69 0.97
N GLY A 601 -4.30 -22.32 0.95
CA GLY A 601 -3.55 -22.11 -0.28
C GLY A 601 -3.50 -20.66 -0.77
N ALA A 602 -3.56 -19.71 0.16
CA ALA A 602 -3.38 -18.27 -0.06
C ALA A 602 -4.51 -17.60 -0.89
N LEU A 603 -4.23 -16.39 -1.40
CA LEU A 603 -5.24 -15.52 -1.98
C LEU A 603 -5.82 -16.10 -3.28
N THR A 604 -5.02 -16.81 -4.09
CA THR A 604 -5.49 -17.47 -5.32
C THR A 604 -6.63 -18.45 -5.04
N CYS A 605 -6.53 -19.27 -3.99
CA CYS A 605 -7.57 -20.21 -3.62
C CYS A 605 -8.82 -19.48 -3.10
N LEU A 606 -8.64 -18.43 -2.31
CA LEU A 606 -9.76 -17.64 -1.81
C LEU A 606 -10.52 -16.94 -2.95
N TRP A 607 -9.81 -16.34 -3.91
CA TRP A 607 -10.42 -15.74 -5.11
C TRP A 607 -11.21 -16.75 -5.91
N ARG A 608 -10.62 -17.93 -6.17
CA ARG A 608 -11.29 -19.03 -6.85
C ARG A 608 -12.61 -19.39 -6.17
N LEU A 609 -12.58 -19.64 -4.86
CA LEU A 609 -13.76 -20.00 -4.08
C LEU A 609 -14.84 -18.92 -4.15
N MET A 610 -14.44 -17.64 -4.00
CA MET A 610 -15.37 -16.52 -3.98
C MET A 610 -15.95 -16.20 -5.37
N LEU A 611 -15.18 -16.37 -6.45
CA LEU A 611 -15.68 -16.20 -7.82
C LEU A 611 -16.63 -17.34 -8.22
N ARG A 612 -16.36 -18.59 -7.81
CA ARG A 612 -17.25 -19.72 -8.10
C ARG A 612 -18.67 -19.51 -7.57
N LEU A 613 -18.86 -18.74 -6.49
CA LEU A 613 -20.18 -18.39 -5.94
C LEU A 613 -21.14 -17.74 -6.97
N PHE A 614 -20.62 -17.13 -8.03
CA PHE A 614 -21.41 -16.50 -9.08
C PHE A 614 -21.77 -17.44 -10.25
N PHE A 615 -21.16 -18.63 -10.31
CA PHE A 615 -21.17 -19.47 -11.52
C PHE A 615 -21.45 -20.96 -11.27
N THR A 616 -21.49 -21.43 -10.02
CA THR A 616 -21.71 -22.85 -9.71
C THR A 616 -23.18 -23.17 -9.42
N GLU A 617 -23.68 -22.83 -8.23
CA GLU A 617 -25.04 -23.18 -7.80
C GLU A 617 -26.09 -22.40 -8.59
N HIS A 618 -25.85 -21.11 -8.77
CA HIS A 618 -26.67 -20.23 -9.58
C HIS A 618 -25.77 -19.50 -10.57
N ASP A 619 -25.74 -20.01 -11.80
CA ASP A 619 -24.95 -19.41 -12.87
C ASP A 619 -25.55 -18.08 -13.33
N MET A 620 -25.00 -16.98 -12.84
CA MET A 620 -25.50 -15.63 -13.14
C MET A 620 -25.36 -15.24 -14.61
N ARG A 621 -24.57 -15.97 -15.40
CA ARG A 621 -24.49 -15.79 -16.86
C ARG A 621 -25.81 -16.18 -17.53
N LYS A 622 -26.55 -17.12 -16.92
CA LYS A 622 -27.88 -17.57 -17.38
C LYS A 622 -29.02 -16.70 -16.86
N GLY A 623 -28.71 -15.76 -15.97
CA GLY A 623 -29.66 -14.83 -15.39
C GLY A 623 -30.13 -15.23 -13.99
N ILE A 624 -30.37 -14.23 -13.16
CA ILE A 624 -31.05 -14.34 -11.86
C ILE A 624 -32.21 -13.36 -11.82
N LEU A 625 -33.37 -13.83 -11.34
CA LEU A 625 -34.53 -12.94 -11.10
C LEU A 625 -34.34 -12.24 -9.75
N VAL A 626 -34.35 -10.90 -9.79
CA VAL A 626 -34.36 -10.05 -8.60
C VAL A 626 -35.72 -9.36 -8.47
N ASP A 627 -36.12 -9.11 -7.23
CA ASP A 627 -37.39 -8.43 -6.95
C ASP A 627 -37.19 -6.91 -7.05
N THR A 628 -38.14 -6.25 -7.70
CA THR A 628 -38.18 -4.78 -7.77
C THR A 628 -39.03 -4.22 -6.62
N PRO A 629 -38.81 -2.97 -6.20
CA PRO A 629 -39.64 -2.31 -5.19
C PRO A 629 -41.13 -2.24 -5.56
N GLU A 630 -41.46 -2.25 -6.86
CA GLU A 630 -42.83 -2.25 -7.36
C GLU A 630 -43.52 -3.62 -7.27
N GLY A 631 -42.79 -4.69 -6.91
CA GLY A 631 -43.32 -6.05 -6.83
C GLY A 631 -43.15 -6.88 -8.11
N ASP A 632 -42.56 -6.31 -9.16
CA ASP A 632 -42.20 -7.02 -10.39
C ASP A 632 -40.86 -7.76 -10.26
N HIS A 633 -40.55 -8.64 -11.21
CA HIS A 633 -39.26 -9.32 -11.31
C HIS A 633 -38.40 -8.76 -12.46
N PHE A 634 -37.12 -8.55 -12.19
CA PHE A 634 -36.13 -8.11 -13.18
C PHE A 634 -35.06 -9.19 -13.41
N PRO A 635 -34.82 -9.65 -14.65
CA PRO A 635 -33.76 -10.59 -14.95
C PRO A 635 -32.40 -9.89 -15.04
N MET A 636 -31.47 -10.29 -14.18
CA MET A 636 -30.10 -9.79 -14.17
C MET A 636 -29.12 -10.84 -14.69
N PHE A 637 -28.29 -10.47 -15.66
CA PHE A 637 -27.24 -11.32 -16.20
C PHE A 637 -25.88 -10.72 -15.84
N LEU A 638 -24.96 -11.53 -15.29
CA LEU A 638 -23.62 -11.09 -14.90
C LEU A 638 -22.56 -12.10 -15.36
N ASP A 639 -21.44 -11.58 -15.86
CA ASP A 639 -20.25 -12.36 -16.22
C ASP A 639 -18.97 -11.62 -15.80
N LEU A 640 -17.88 -12.35 -15.57
CA LEU A 640 -16.62 -11.75 -15.15
C LEU A 640 -16.08 -10.78 -16.21
N LYS A 641 -15.86 -9.53 -15.81
CA LYS A 641 -15.31 -8.48 -16.69
C LYS A 641 -13.99 -7.94 -16.18
N ILE A 642 -13.91 -7.57 -14.89
CA ILE A 642 -12.72 -6.91 -14.32
C ILE A 642 -12.30 -7.57 -13.01
N LEU A 643 -11.00 -7.82 -12.88
CA LEU A 643 -10.31 -8.15 -11.64
C LEU A 643 -9.30 -7.03 -11.37
N VAL A 644 -9.48 -6.31 -10.27
CA VAL A 644 -8.63 -5.17 -9.91
C VAL A 644 -8.16 -5.31 -8.48
N ALA A 645 -6.87 -5.08 -8.24
CA ALA A 645 -6.30 -5.05 -6.91
C ALA A 645 -4.96 -4.30 -6.95
N ASP A 646 -4.29 -4.17 -5.80
CA ASP A 646 -2.89 -3.72 -5.81
C ASP A 646 -1.99 -4.78 -6.49
N GLU A 647 -0.78 -4.38 -6.92
CA GLU A 647 0.14 -5.29 -7.62
C GLU A 647 0.42 -6.57 -6.81
N ALA A 648 0.57 -6.44 -5.48
CA ALA A 648 0.92 -7.55 -4.61
C ALA A 648 -0.22 -8.57 -4.48
N ALA A 649 -1.47 -8.11 -4.42
CA ALA A 649 -2.65 -8.97 -4.40
C ALA A 649 -2.93 -9.57 -5.77
N ILE A 650 -2.78 -8.82 -6.88
CA ILE A 650 -2.88 -9.41 -8.24
C ILE A 650 -1.88 -10.55 -8.36
N LYS A 651 -0.60 -10.29 -8.05
CA LYS A 651 0.46 -11.30 -8.06
C LYS A 651 0.07 -12.56 -7.30
N GLN A 652 -0.41 -12.43 -6.07
CA GLN A 652 -0.81 -13.56 -5.23
C GLN A 652 -2.08 -14.27 -5.73
N SER A 653 -2.96 -13.56 -6.43
CA SER A 653 -4.25 -14.10 -6.89
C SER A 653 -4.09 -14.95 -8.14
N ILE A 654 -3.18 -14.55 -9.02
CA ILE A 654 -2.93 -15.22 -10.31
C ILE A 654 -1.59 -15.96 -10.35
N GLU A 655 -0.94 -16.15 -9.19
CA GLU A 655 0.34 -16.86 -9.10
C GLU A 655 1.45 -16.29 -10.01
N GLY A 656 1.39 -14.99 -10.27
CA GLY A 656 2.43 -14.30 -11.03
C GLY A 656 3.73 -14.21 -10.23
N LYS A 657 4.89 -14.22 -10.89
CA LYS A 657 6.18 -13.96 -10.21
C LYS A 657 6.34 -12.49 -9.82
N GLY A 658 5.64 -11.56 -10.46
CA GLY A 658 5.64 -10.11 -10.18
C GLY A 658 7.05 -9.50 -10.22
N ALA A 659 7.31 -8.41 -9.48
CA ALA A 659 8.63 -7.73 -9.47
C ALA A 659 9.86 -8.60 -9.10
N SER A 660 9.66 -9.81 -8.55
CA SER A 660 10.74 -10.78 -8.30
C SER A 660 11.04 -11.71 -9.48
N GLY A 661 10.15 -11.78 -10.47
CA GLY A 661 10.33 -12.54 -11.70
C GLY A 661 11.24 -11.84 -12.70
N THR A 662 11.69 -12.60 -13.70
CA THR A 662 12.34 -12.03 -14.89
C THR A 662 11.27 -11.36 -15.76
N VAL A 663 10.21 -12.10 -16.10
CA VAL A 663 8.95 -11.52 -16.58
C VAL A 663 8.14 -11.12 -15.34
N PHE A 664 7.91 -9.82 -15.17
CA PHE A 664 7.27 -9.28 -13.96
C PHE A 664 5.83 -8.81 -14.19
N CYS A 665 5.47 -8.47 -15.43
CA CYS A 665 4.12 -8.07 -15.81
C CYS A 665 3.31 -9.32 -16.16
N CYS A 666 2.16 -9.52 -15.53
CA CYS A 666 1.29 -10.65 -15.85
C CYS A 666 0.50 -10.50 -17.15
N ARG A 667 0.51 -9.30 -17.75
CA ARG A 667 -0.12 -9.02 -19.05
C ARG A 667 0.84 -9.15 -20.20
N CYS A 668 2.16 -9.09 -19.98
CA CYS A 668 3.17 -9.14 -21.05
C CYS A 668 3.99 -10.42 -20.95
N SER A 669 4.17 -11.13 -22.07
CA SER A 669 4.98 -12.35 -22.12
C SER A 669 6.47 -12.06 -22.35
N ASN A 670 6.80 -10.94 -23.00
CA ASN A 670 8.15 -10.63 -23.47
C ASN A 670 8.83 -9.44 -22.77
N VAL A 671 8.15 -8.77 -21.83
CA VAL A 671 8.73 -7.64 -21.10
C VAL A 671 9.47 -8.17 -19.87
N VAL A 672 10.77 -7.91 -19.82
CA VAL A 672 11.67 -8.47 -18.81
C VAL A 672 12.25 -7.38 -17.93
N ALA A 673 12.51 -7.70 -16.67
CA ALA A 673 13.17 -6.77 -15.75
C ALA A 673 14.54 -6.38 -16.32
N ALA A 674 14.83 -5.08 -16.43
CA ALA A 674 16.06 -4.56 -17.03
C ALA A 674 17.34 -5.22 -16.47
N ARG A 675 17.39 -5.40 -15.14
CA ARG A 675 18.51 -6.09 -14.44
C ARG A 675 18.77 -7.54 -14.87
N SER A 676 17.84 -8.17 -15.58
CA SER A 676 18.01 -9.54 -16.06
C SER A 676 19.00 -9.65 -17.22
N ALA A 677 19.25 -8.55 -17.93
CA ALA A 677 20.04 -8.49 -19.18
C ALA A 677 19.52 -9.42 -20.29
N VAL A 678 18.33 -10.02 -20.14
CA VAL A 678 17.80 -10.96 -21.14
C VAL A 678 17.47 -10.26 -22.44
N SER A 679 16.95 -9.03 -22.37
CA SER A 679 16.69 -8.18 -23.54
C SER A 679 17.94 -7.83 -24.33
N ASP A 680 19.12 -7.84 -23.70
CA ASP A 680 20.38 -7.48 -24.36
C ASP A 680 20.94 -8.68 -25.15
N MET A 681 20.57 -9.90 -24.75
CA MET A 681 21.01 -11.15 -25.36
C MET A 681 20.03 -11.70 -26.39
N ARG A 682 18.74 -11.34 -26.30
CA ARG A 682 17.66 -11.92 -27.11
C ARG A 682 16.69 -10.82 -27.56
N SER A 683 16.60 -10.63 -28.88
CA SER A 683 15.75 -9.61 -29.51
C SER A 683 14.25 -9.82 -29.32
N GLU A 684 13.83 -11.02 -28.91
CA GLU A 684 12.43 -11.36 -28.64
C GLU A 684 11.89 -10.68 -27.39
N PHE A 685 12.78 -10.38 -26.43
CA PHE A 685 12.45 -9.76 -25.15
C PHE A 685 12.78 -8.28 -25.14
N VAL A 686 11.99 -7.50 -24.42
CA VAL A 686 12.19 -6.05 -24.28
C VAL A 686 12.43 -5.69 -22.83
N SER A 687 13.37 -4.76 -22.61
CA SER A 687 13.65 -4.23 -21.27
C SER A 687 12.41 -3.56 -20.68
N SER A 688 12.29 -3.61 -19.35
CA SER A 688 11.25 -2.92 -18.60
C SER A 688 11.23 -1.40 -18.80
N PHE A 689 12.31 -0.81 -19.33
CA PHE A 689 12.40 0.62 -19.69
C PHE A 689 11.78 0.93 -21.06
N CYS A 690 11.42 -0.09 -21.85
CA CYS A 690 10.79 0.12 -23.14
C CYS A 690 9.42 0.79 -22.94
N THR A 691 9.22 1.92 -23.58
CA THR A 691 7.96 2.70 -23.59
C THR A 691 7.15 2.47 -24.86
N ASP A 692 7.74 1.81 -25.86
CA ASP A 692 7.12 1.48 -27.14
C ASP A 692 6.21 0.26 -26.99
N TYR A 693 4.93 0.55 -26.73
CA TYR A 693 3.91 -0.45 -26.48
C TYR A 693 3.72 -1.43 -27.65
N SER A 694 4.05 -1.02 -28.90
CA SER A 694 3.94 -1.89 -30.08
C SER A 694 4.89 -3.09 -30.04
N LYS A 695 5.95 -3.02 -29.22
CA LYS A 695 6.90 -4.12 -29.02
C LYS A 695 6.46 -5.10 -27.93
N PHE A 696 5.40 -4.79 -27.19
CA PHE A 696 4.88 -5.67 -26.14
C PHE A 696 4.07 -6.79 -26.76
N ARG A 697 4.29 -8.01 -26.27
CA ARG A 697 3.49 -9.20 -26.61
C ARG A 697 2.60 -9.52 -25.44
N LEU A 698 1.31 -9.30 -25.60
CA LEU A 698 0.35 -9.47 -24.51
C LEU A 698 -0.06 -10.94 -24.37
N HIS A 699 -0.27 -11.38 -23.14
CA HIS A 699 -0.95 -12.64 -22.86
C HIS A 699 -2.43 -12.52 -23.20
N THR A 700 -2.92 -13.50 -23.96
CA THR A 700 -4.34 -13.83 -24.06
C THR A 700 -4.72 -14.91 -23.05
N ASN A 701 -6.02 -15.05 -22.80
CA ASN A 701 -6.57 -16.13 -21.98
C ASN A 701 -6.09 -17.52 -22.43
N ALA A 702 -5.98 -17.76 -23.75
CA ALA A 702 -5.48 -19.02 -24.29
C ALA A 702 -3.99 -19.20 -23.97
N THR A 703 -3.17 -18.17 -24.20
CA THR A 703 -1.72 -18.28 -24.03
C THR A 703 -1.30 -18.51 -22.58
N THR A 704 -1.98 -17.89 -21.61
CA THR A 704 -1.73 -18.18 -20.19
C THR A 704 -2.12 -19.61 -19.84
N ARG A 705 -3.21 -20.14 -20.42
CA ARG A 705 -3.60 -21.54 -20.21
C ARG A 705 -2.59 -22.52 -20.83
N ASP A 706 -2.07 -22.23 -22.01
CA ASP A 706 -1.02 -23.06 -22.64
C ASP A 706 0.26 -23.08 -21.79
N PHE A 707 0.63 -21.93 -21.20
CA PHE A 707 1.79 -21.83 -20.31
C PHE A 707 1.60 -22.68 -19.05
N LEU A 708 0.41 -22.64 -18.45
CA LEU A 708 0.10 -23.42 -17.27
C LEU A 708 -0.03 -24.92 -17.57
N ALA A 709 -0.64 -25.30 -18.69
CA ALA A 709 -0.71 -26.68 -19.14
C ALA A 709 0.68 -27.26 -19.41
N PHE A 710 1.58 -26.46 -20.00
CA PHE A 710 2.97 -26.84 -20.18
C PHE A 710 3.68 -27.02 -18.83
N LEU A 711 3.51 -26.09 -17.87
CA LEU A 711 4.05 -26.26 -16.52
C LEU A 711 3.49 -27.53 -15.84
N ASP A 712 2.19 -27.79 -15.94
CA ASP A 712 1.56 -28.97 -15.36
C ASP A 712 2.14 -30.27 -15.95
N ALA A 713 2.34 -30.33 -17.27
CA ALA A 713 2.96 -31.47 -17.93
C ALA A 713 4.43 -31.71 -17.53
N GLN A 714 5.16 -30.65 -17.13
CA GLN A 714 6.52 -30.77 -16.61
C GLN A 714 6.55 -31.07 -15.10
N HIS A 715 5.45 -30.92 -14.39
CA HIS A 715 5.44 -31.08 -12.94
C HIS A 715 5.65 -32.53 -12.53
N GLY A 716 6.73 -32.79 -11.77
CA GLY A 716 7.10 -34.13 -11.33
C GLY A 716 7.89 -34.97 -12.36
N THR A 717 8.04 -34.49 -13.60
CA THR A 717 8.84 -35.17 -14.64
C THR A 717 10.28 -34.67 -14.69
N ILE A 718 10.51 -33.40 -14.35
CA ILE A 718 11.84 -32.78 -14.28
C ILE A 718 12.29 -32.51 -12.83
N SER A 719 13.58 -32.22 -12.65
CA SER A 719 14.10 -31.86 -11.33
C SER A 719 13.44 -30.59 -10.78
N LYS A 720 13.25 -30.53 -9.45
CA LYS A 720 12.65 -29.36 -8.78
C LYS A 720 13.35 -28.04 -9.11
N ALA A 721 14.69 -28.04 -9.17
CA ALA A 721 15.46 -26.84 -9.51
C ALA A 721 15.22 -26.38 -10.96
N HIS A 722 15.07 -27.33 -11.90
CA HIS A 722 14.74 -27.01 -13.28
C HIS A 722 13.30 -26.52 -13.42
N PHE A 723 12.37 -27.11 -12.67
CA PHE A 723 10.97 -26.67 -12.61
C PHE A 723 10.84 -25.23 -12.11
N GLU A 724 11.53 -24.88 -11.02
CA GLU A 724 11.56 -23.51 -10.49
C GLU A 724 12.16 -22.51 -11.50
N ALA A 725 13.12 -22.94 -12.32
CA ALA A 725 13.68 -22.12 -13.41
C ALA A 725 12.66 -21.92 -14.55
N LEU A 726 11.91 -22.96 -14.90
CA LEU A 726 10.81 -22.93 -15.88
C LEU A 726 9.71 -21.97 -15.46
N GLU A 727 9.23 -22.07 -14.21
CA GLU A 727 8.26 -21.12 -13.66
C GLU A 727 8.76 -19.67 -13.70
N LYS A 728 10.07 -19.46 -13.48
CA LYS A 728 10.69 -18.13 -13.54
C LYS A 728 10.78 -17.60 -14.97
N ALA A 729 11.05 -18.47 -15.94
CA ALA A 729 11.13 -18.14 -17.36
C ALA A 729 9.76 -17.77 -17.94
N LEU A 730 8.71 -18.48 -17.50
CA LEU A 730 7.34 -18.27 -17.96
C LEU A 730 6.58 -17.20 -17.14
N GLY A 731 7.04 -16.88 -15.94
CA GLY A 731 6.49 -15.79 -15.12
C GLY A 731 5.33 -16.20 -14.20
N PHE A 732 5.00 -17.49 -14.11
CA PHE A 732 3.89 -18.04 -13.30
C PHE A 732 4.39 -19.17 -12.40
N ASN A 733 3.84 -19.26 -11.17
CA ASN A 733 3.93 -20.47 -10.37
C ASN A 733 2.79 -21.43 -10.76
N LEU A 734 3.07 -22.73 -10.81
CA LEU A 734 2.02 -23.71 -10.98
C LEU A 734 1.29 -23.93 -9.65
N ARG A 735 -0.03 -23.81 -9.68
CA ARG A 735 -0.88 -24.06 -8.52
C ARG A 735 -2.14 -24.80 -8.94
N VAL A 736 -2.13 -26.13 -8.79
CA VAL A 736 -3.21 -27.04 -9.24
C VAL A 736 -4.59 -26.65 -8.70
N HIS A 737 -4.66 -26.14 -7.47
CA HIS A 737 -5.91 -25.66 -6.85
C HIS A 737 -6.06 -24.13 -6.85
N GLY A 738 -5.22 -23.41 -7.61
CA GLY A 738 -5.28 -21.97 -7.76
C GLY A 738 -6.36 -21.50 -8.74
N LEU A 739 -6.56 -20.18 -8.79
CA LEU A 739 -7.56 -19.52 -9.63
C LEU A 739 -7.36 -19.77 -11.13
N LEU A 740 -6.12 -19.71 -11.63
CA LEU A 740 -5.88 -19.86 -13.07
C LEU A 740 -6.11 -21.30 -13.57
N MET A 741 -5.99 -22.29 -12.69
CA MET A 741 -6.27 -23.70 -12.98
C MET A 741 -7.75 -24.07 -12.80
N ASP A 742 -8.61 -23.10 -12.45
CA ASP A 742 -10.03 -23.33 -12.28
C ASP A 742 -10.72 -23.58 -13.63
N ASP A 743 -11.51 -24.64 -13.69
CA ASP A 743 -12.22 -25.12 -14.87
C ASP A 743 -13.35 -24.18 -15.31
N ILE A 744 -13.98 -23.48 -14.35
CA ILE A 744 -15.16 -22.65 -14.60
C ILE A 744 -14.79 -21.22 -14.98
N ILE A 745 -13.87 -20.60 -14.23
CA ILE A 745 -13.57 -19.17 -14.39
C ILE A 745 -12.12 -18.89 -14.79
N GLY A 746 -11.20 -19.85 -14.58
CA GLY A 746 -9.77 -19.66 -14.77
C GLY A 746 -9.38 -19.18 -16.17
N HIS A 747 -10.17 -19.52 -17.21
CA HIS A 747 -9.89 -18.97 -18.54
C HIS A 747 -9.95 -17.47 -18.61
N LYS A 748 -10.94 -16.86 -17.98
CA LYS A 748 -11.28 -15.46 -18.25
C LYS A 748 -10.38 -14.50 -17.48
N VAL A 749 -9.68 -15.03 -16.47
CA VAL A 749 -8.92 -14.26 -15.48
C VAL A 749 -7.81 -13.41 -16.10
N PRO A 750 -6.90 -13.94 -16.95
CA PRO A 750 -5.75 -13.16 -17.44
C PRO A 750 -6.11 -11.86 -18.16
N GLU A 751 -7.17 -11.88 -18.96
CA GLU A 751 -7.66 -10.71 -19.69
C GLU A 751 -8.63 -9.84 -18.89
N ALA A 752 -9.19 -10.35 -17.79
CA ALA A 752 -10.00 -9.56 -16.87
C ALA A 752 -9.16 -8.66 -15.96
N ILE A 753 -7.85 -8.88 -15.85
CA ILE A 753 -6.97 -8.08 -14.98
C ILE A 753 -6.93 -6.63 -15.46
N MET A 754 -7.22 -5.70 -14.55
CA MET A 754 -6.97 -4.26 -14.70
C MET A 754 -5.99 -3.82 -13.61
N PHE A 755 -4.96 -3.07 -13.99
CA PHE A 755 -4.09 -2.43 -13.01
C PHE A 755 -4.73 -1.16 -12.46
N ASP A 756 -4.69 -1.01 -11.14
CA ASP A 756 -5.20 0.19 -10.48
C ASP A 756 -4.21 1.35 -10.60
N PHE A 757 -4.64 2.43 -11.26
CA PHE A 757 -3.80 3.61 -11.43
C PHE A 757 -3.54 4.35 -10.11
N PHE A 758 -4.42 4.21 -9.10
CA PHE A 758 -4.23 4.85 -7.79
C PHE A 758 -2.95 4.33 -7.11
N HIS A 759 -2.73 3.00 -7.09
CA HIS A 759 -1.49 2.43 -6.57
C HIS A 759 -0.28 2.64 -7.50
N ILE A 760 -0.49 2.70 -8.82
CA ILE A 760 0.59 3.00 -9.79
C ILE A 760 1.16 4.40 -9.56
N TYR A 761 0.31 5.41 -9.46
CA TYR A 761 0.76 6.81 -9.41
C TYR A 761 0.94 7.36 -7.98
N LEU A 762 0.04 7.03 -7.04
CA LEU A 762 -0.05 7.74 -5.76
C LEU A 762 0.53 6.96 -4.58
N VAL A 763 0.14 5.70 -4.39
CA VAL A 763 0.57 4.92 -3.21
C VAL A 763 1.94 4.31 -3.43
N HIS A 764 2.98 4.96 -2.90
CA HIS A 764 4.39 4.60 -3.20
C HIS A 764 4.61 4.46 -4.72
N GLY A 765 3.99 5.37 -5.47
CA GLY A 765 3.89 5.32 -6.92
C GLY A 765 4.81 6.31 -7.61
N ILE A 766 4.57 6.49 -8.91
CA ILE A 766 5.37 7.32 -9.82
C ILE A 766 5.45 8.78 -9.33
N VAL A 767 4.34 9.37 -8.87
CA VAL A 767 4.28 10.78 -8.42
C VAL A 767 5.26 11.02 -7.28
N GLY A 768 5.21 10.18 -6.24
CA GLY A 768 6.10 10.33 -5.09
C GLY A 768 7.57 10.16 -5.48
N ASN A 769 7.87 9.23 -6.41
CA ASN A 769 9.24 9.00 -6.85
C ASN A 769 9.77 10.19 -7.66
N GLU A 770 9.03 10.65 -8.66
CA GLU A 770 9.40 11.77 -9.52
C GLU A 770 9.55 13.08 -8.74
N LEU A 771 8.58 13.42 -7.87
CA LEU A 771 8.69 14.58 -6.98
C LEU A 771 9.96 14.53 -6.12
N GLY A 772 10.39 13.31 -5.79
CA GLY A 772 11.66 13.04 -5.12
C GLY A 772 12.84 13.69 -5.84
N PHE A 773 13.03 13.34 -7.11
CA PHE A 773 14.09 13.88 -7.95
C PHE A 773 13.85 15.35 -8.33
N PHE A 774 12.62 15.69 -8.68
CA PHE A 774 12.23 17.04 -9.10
C PHE A 774 12.54 18.10 -8.04
N PHE A 775 12.19 17.87 -6.78
CA PHE A 775 12.54 18.78 -5.68
C PHE A 775 14.04 18.91 -5.45
N GLY A 776 14.80 17.83 -5.73
CA GLY A 776 16.25 17.89 -5.71
C GLY A 776 16.81 18.89 -6.73
N MET A 777 16.29 18.86 -7.97
CA MET A 777 16.69 19.78 -9.04
C MET A 777 16.23 21.21 -8.80
N LEU A 778 14.98 21.40 -8.36
CA LEU A 778 14.47 22.73 -8.03
C LEU A 778 15.31 23.42 -6.95
N ARG A 779 15.70 22.69 -5.91
CA ARG A 779 16.55 23.24 -4.86
C ARG A 779 17.93 23.63 -5.39
N ASP A 780 18.53 22.80 -6.23
CA ASP A 780 19.83 23.10 -6.83
C ASP A 780 19.73 24.32 -7.80
N ALA A 781 18.54 24.58 -8.36
CA ALA A 781 18.21 25.77 -9.15
C ALA A 781 17.77 27.00 -8.31
N GLY A 782 17.86 26.94 -6.98
CA GLY A 782 17.54 28.06 -6.07
C GLY A 782 16.11 28.09 -5.52
N PHE A 783 15.26 27.11 -5.87
CA PHE A 783 13.89 26.97 -5.37
C PHE A 783 13.82 25.94 -4.24
N GLY A 784 14.11 26.38 -3.01
CA GLY A 784 14.16 25.51 -1.83
C GLY A 784 12.79 24.95 -1.42
N GLU A 785 12.79 23.79 -0.76
CA GLU A 785 11.56 23.15 -0.26
C GLU A 785 10.81 24.02 0.78
N ASP A 786 11.51 24.88 1.53
CA ASP A 786 10.88 25.82 2.45
C ASP A 786 10.00 26.84 1.71
N GLN A 787 10.51 27.39 0.61
CA GLN A 787 9.77 28.32 -0.24
C GLN A 787 8.53 27.65 -0.85
N LEU A 788 8.67 26.40 -1.32
CA LEU A 788 7.55 25.62 -1.86
C LEU A 788 6.50 25.33 -0.78
N ARG A 789 6.93 24.97 0.43
CA ARG A 789 6.08 24.71 1.59
C ARG A 789 5.27 25.95 1.97
N ASP A 790 5.93 27.09 2.09
CA ASP A 790 5.29 28.37 2.41
C ASP A 790 4.26 28.73 1.34
N PHE A 791 4.62 28.56 0.06
CA PHE A 791 3.72 28.80 -1.06
C PHE A 791 2.46 27.94 -0.98
N VAL A 792 2.62 26.62 -0.83
CA VAL A 792 1.49 25.67 -0.70
C VAL A 792 0.64 25.98 0.53
N SER A 793 1.25 26.36 1.65
CA SER A 793 0.54 26.68 2.89
C SER A 793 -0.38 27.92 2.79
N SER A 794 -0.13 28.78 1.80
CA SER A 794 -0.93 29.99 1.57
C SER A 794 -2.30 29.72 0.93
N PHE A 795 -2.45 28.56 0.31
CA PHE A 795 -3.68 28.19 -0.38
C PHE A 795 -4.73 27.61 0.57
N ARG A 796 -5.98 27.78 0.19
CA ARG A 796 -7.18 27.27 0.82
C ARG A 796 -7.86 26.34 -0.17
N TRP A 797 -8.16 25.13 0.28
CA TRP A 797 -8.89 24.14 -0.51
C TRP A 797 -10.39 24.22 -0.20
N PRO A 798 -11.25 23.79 -1.14
CA PRO A 798 -12.67 23.60 -0.88
C PRO A 798 -12.89 22.77 0.40
N LYS A 799 -13.93 23.06 1.17
CA LYS A 799 -14.18 22.43 2.48
C LYS A 799 -14.28 20.91 2.43
N GLN A 800 -14.75 20.35 1.33
CA GLN A 800 -14.76 18.90 1.09
C GLN A 800 -13.35 18.27 1.03
N PHE A 801 -12.32 19.07 0.75
CA PHE A 801 -10.92 18.65 0.63
C PHE A 801 -9.99 19.27 1.70
N ALA A 802 -10.51 20.08 2.63
CA ALA A 802 -9.72 20.82 3.63
C ALA A 802 -9.06 19.95 4.74
N SER A 803 -9.03 18.63 4.57
CA SER A 803 -8.66 17.66 5.62
C SER A 803 -7.24 17.04 5.51
N PRO A 804 -6.52 17.05 4.37
CA PRO A 804 -5.10 16.71 4.33
C PRO A 804 -4.24 17.97 4.19
N ASP A 805 -3.29 18.13 5.10
CA ASP A 805 -2.26 19.16 5.05
C ASP A 805 -1.36 18.90 3.82
N ALA A 806 -1.63 19.64 2.73
CA ALA A 806 -0.90 19.54 1.47
C ALA A 806 0.60 19.83 1.64
N THR A 807 1.04 20.42 2.76
CA THR A 807 2.45 20.71 3.04
C THR A 807 3.24 19.47 3.48
N ARG A 808 2.58 18.37 3.84
CA ARG A 808 3.26 17.13 4.28
C ARG A 808 4.08 16.46 3.18
N VAL A 809 3.84 16.80 1.91
CA VAL A 809 4.70 16.40 0.79
C VAL A 809 6.15 16.89 0.95
N PHE A 810 6.38 17.91 1.77
CA PHE A 810 7.70 18.47 2.11
C PHE A 810 8.25 17.95 3.44
N ALA A 811 7.76 16.81 3.94
CA ALA A 811 8.32 16.15 5.12
C ALA A 811 9.78 15.75 4.89
N LYS A 812 10.58 15.74 5.96
CA LYS A 812 12.03 15.48 5.88
C LYS A 812 12.35 14.15 5.19
N ARG A 813 13.26 14.19 4.22
CA ARG A 813 13.70 13.05 3.40
C ARG A 813 15.12 12.62 3.73
N GLU A 814 15.44 11.33 3.50
CA GLU A 814 16.79 10.78 3.76
C GLU A 814 17.83 11.35 2.79
N LYS A 815 17.48 11.41 1.50
CA LYS A 815 18.29 12.04 0.44
C LYS A 815 17.42 13.02 -0.33
N LYS A 816 18.08 13.97 -1.01
CA LYS A 816 17.42 14.96 -1.88
C LYS A 816 16.57 14.33 -2.99
N THR A 817 16.94 13.14 -3.46
CA THR A 817 16.25 12.36 -4.50
C THR A 817 15.36 11.25 -3.94
N SER A 818 15.25 11.12 -2.62
CA SER A 818 14.35 10.11 -2.05
C SER A 818 12.91 10.45 -2.38
N ALA A 819 12.14 9.42 -2.76
CA ALA A 819 10.72 9.53 -3.03
C ALA A 819 9.98 10.26 -1.89
N VAL A 820 9.09 11.17 -2.28
CA VAL A 820 8.17 11.86 -1.38
C VAL A 820 7.20 10.84 -0.78
N LYS A 821 7.10 10.84 0.55
CA LYS A 821 6.18 9.99 1.31
C LYS A 821 5.04 10.85 1.81
N ALA A 822 3.89 10.73 1.18
CA ALA A 822 2.66 11.42 1.54
C ALA A 822 1.46 10.52 1.28
N GLU A 823 0.32 10.82 1.91
CA GLU A 823 -0.94 10.18 1.58
C GLU A 823 -1.38 10.58 0.17
N ALA A 824 -2.15 9.72 -0.50
CA ALA A 824 -2.59 9.98 -1.87
C ALA A 824 -3.39 11.30 -2.00
N SER A 825 -4.24 11.61 -1.01
CA SER A 825 -4.97 12.89 -0.96
C SER A 825 -4.06 14.10 -0.77
N GLU A 826 -2.96 13.98 -0.03
CA GLU A 826 -1.97 15.05 0.15
C GLU A 826 -1.24 15.34 -1.16
N LEU A 827 -0.85 14.29 -1.91
CA LEU A 827 -0.26 14.43 -3.24
C LEU A 827 -1.23 15.12 -4.22
N LEU A 828 -2.46 14.63 -4.31
CA LEU A 828 -3.47 15.19 -5.22
C LEU A 828 -3.80 16.65 -4.92
N ASN A 829 -3.80 17.04 -3.64
CA ASN A 829 -4.02 18.42 -3.25
C ASN A 829 -2.83 19.33 -3.56
N ALA A 830 -1.60 18.82 -3.45
CA ALA A 830 -0.39 19.60 -3.70
C ALA A 830 -0.10 19.83 -5.19
N LEU A 831 -0.39 18.85 -6.06
CA LEU A 831 -0.03 18.89 -7.48
C LEU A 831 -0.53 20.15 -8.23
N PRO A 832 -1.81 20.59 -8.12
CA PRO A 832 -2.29 21.78 -8.83
C PRO A 832 -1.55 23.07 -8.42
N VAL A 833 -1.22 23.20 -7.13
CA VAL A 833 -0.52 24.36 -6.58
C VAL A 833 0.96 24.35 -6.98
N LEU A 834 1.61 23.19 -6.92
CA LEU A 834 2.98 23.00 -7.40
C LEU A 834 3.09 23.29 -8.91
N ARG A 835 2.15 22.80 -9.71
CA ARG A 835 2.04 23.12 -11.15
C ARG A 835 1.98 24.62 -11.39
N PHE A 836 1.11 25.32 -10.66
CA PHE A 836 1.01 26.78 -10.76
C PHE A 836 2.33 27.46 -10.39
N PHE A 837 2.98 27.02 -9.31
CA PHE A 837 4.28 27.55 -8.90
C PHE A 837 5.34 27.41 -10.00
N VAL A 838 5.44 26.22 -10.60
CA VAL A 838 6.38 25.93 -11.67
C VAL A 838 6.14 26.81 -12.88
N LEU A 839 4.90 26.90 -13.35
CA LEU A 839 4.55 27.70 -14.53
C LEU A 839 4.77 29.20 -14.35
N LYS A 840 4.51 29.73 -13.15
CA LYS A 840 4.53 31.19 -12.92
C LYS A 840 5.85 31.73 -12.37
N PHE A 841 6.61 30.93 -11.63
CA PHE A 841 7.84 31.39 -10.98
C PHE A 841 9.08 30.68 -11.52
N VAL A 842 9.07 29.35 -11.60
CA VAL A 842 10.25 28.57 -11.99
C VAL A 842 10.58 28.75 -13.46
N MET A 843 9.60 28.53 -14.34
CA MET A 843 9.78 28.61 -15.80
C MET A 843 10.06 30.02 -16.32
N LYS A 844 9.80 31.06 -15.52
CA LYS A 844 10.12 32.47 -15.85
C LYS A 844 11.48 32.92 -15.33
N ALA A 845 12.13 32.13 -14.48
CA ALA A 845 13.45 32.44 -13.95
C ALA A 845 14.54 32.01 -14.94
N ALA A 846 15.74 32.58 -14.79
CA ALA A 846 16.92 32.11 -15.49
C ALA A 846 17.40 30.79 -14.87
N ILE A 847 16.94 29.67 -15.41
CA ILE A 847 17.24 28.30 -14.95
C ILE A 847 18.00 27.52 -16.02
N SER A 848 18.69 26.46 -15.61
CA SER A 848 19.43 25.60 -16.54
C SER A 848 18.49 24.80 -17.47
N PRO A 849 18.95 24.42 -18.68
CA PRO A 849 18.18 23.55 -19.59
C PRO A 849 17.70 22.26 -18.93
N ASP A 850 18.54 21.63 -18.09
CA ASP A 850 18.17 20.41 -17.34
C ASP A 850 17.00 20.67 -16.38
N THR A 851 16.97 21.83 -15.73
CA THR A 851 15.86 22.21 -14.84
C THR A 851 14.58 22.47 -15.63
N VAL A 852 14.68 23.06 -16.82
CA VAL A 852 13.54 23.23 -17.73
C VAL A 852 12.98 21.88 -18.14
N GLN A 853 13.84 20.93 -18.53
CA GLN A 853 13.43 19.56 -18.88
C GLN A 853 12.71 18.88 -17.71
N ALA A 854 13.23 19.01 -16.49
CA ALA A 854 12.58 18.48 -15.29
C ALA A 854 11.21 19.12 -15.02
N CYS A 855 11.06 20.43 -15.25
CA CYS A 855 9.76 21.10 -15.17
C CYS A 855 8.78 20.55 -16.22
N MET A 856 9.23 20.32 -17.45
CA MET A 856 8.40 19.74 -18.51
C MET A 856 7.97 18.31 -18.19
N CYS A 857 8.87 17.49 -17.62
CA CYS A 857 8.54 16.15 -17.14
C CYS A 857 7.42 16.21 -16.07
N PHE A 858 7.58 17.07 -15.07
CA PHE A 858 6.58 17.26 -14.01
C PHE A 858 5.23 17.75 -14.54
N LEU A 859 5.22 18.65 -15.53
CA LEU A 859 3.98 19.12 -16.16
C LEU A 859 3.27 18.01 -16.95
N LEU A 860 4.02 17.13 -17.63
CA LEU A 860 3.47 15.93 -18.26
C LEU A 860 2.87 14.97 -17.23
N LEU A 861 3.53 14.78 -16.08
CA LEU A 861 2.97 14.01 -14.96
C LEU A 861 1.63 14.59 -14.50
N CYS A 862 1.57 15.92 -14.28
CA CYS A 862 0.30 16.58 -13.91
C CYS A 862 -0.79 16.33 -14.96
N LYS A 863 -0.46 16.41 -16.26
CA LYS A 863 -1.42 16.15 -17.33
C LYS A 863 -1.96 14.71 -17.32
N VAL A 864 -1.09 13.72 -17.07
CA VAL A 864 -1.53 12.33 -16.90
C VAL A 864 -2.50 12.20 -15.72
N ILE A 865 -2.18 12.79 -14.57
CA ILE A 865 -3.04 12.73 -13.38
C ILE A 865 -4.40 13.41 -13.64
N ASP A 866 -4.42 14.56 -14.32
CA ASP A 866 -5.67 15.24 -14.71
C ASP A 866 -6.56 14.31 -15.56
N MET A 867 -5.99 13.66 -16.58
CA MET A 867 -6.74 12.75 -17.46
C MET A 867 -7.27 11.52 -16.70
N LEU A 868 -6.49 10.97 -15.78
CA LEU A 868 -6.94 9.84 -14.94
C LEU A 868 -8.08 10.27 -14.00
N HIS A 869 -8.01 11.48 -13.44
CA HIS A 869 -9.10 12.07 -12.64
C HIS A 869 -10.35 12.31 -13.47
N ASP A 870 -10.21 12.76 -14.71
CA ASP A 870 -11.30 12.98 -15.65
C ASP A 870 -12.04 11.67 -15.93
N ALA A 871 -11.31 10.61 -16.26
CA ALA A 871 -11.89 9.29 -16.55
C ALA A 871 -12.72 8.76 -15.37
N VAL A 872 -12.23 8.91 -14.14
CA VAL A 872 -12.94 8.45 -12.93
C VAL A 872 -14.13 9.33 -12.56
N ARG A 873 -14.11 10.62 -12.91
CA ARG A 873 -15.28 11.48 -12.76
C ARG A 873 -16.33 11.25 -13.84
N GLY A 874 -16.09 10.30 -14.76
CA GLY A 874 -16.99 10.02 -15.88
C GLY A 874 -16.91 11.07 -16.99
N ARG A 875 -15.86 11.90 -17.01
CA ARG A 875 -15.59 12.79 -18.16
C ARG A 875 -15.02 11.96 -19.29
N ALA A 876 -15.37 12.32 -20.53
CA ALA A 876 -14.87 11.65 -21.72
C ALA A 876 -13.35 11.85 -21.83
N VAL A 877 -12.61 10.75 -21.82
CA VAL A 877 -11.16 10.72 -22.02
C VAL A 877 -10.89 9.74 -23.16
N ASP A 878 -10.23 10.23 -24.20
CA ASP A 878 -9.83 9.37 -25.30
C ASP A 878 -8.71 8.40 -24.85
N PRO A 879 -8.90 7.07 -25.02
CA PRO A 879 -7.92 6.08 -24.57
C PRO A 879 -6.55 6.22 -25.23
N LYS A 880 -6.50 6.63 -26.51
CA LYS A 880 -5.26 6.81 -27.26
C LYS A 880 -4.53 8.05 -26.77
N VAL A 881 -5.23 9.16 -26.55
CA VAL A 881 -4.62 10.39 -26.01
C VAL A 881 -4.06 10.12 -24.60
N LEU A 882 -4.75 9.33 -23.78
CA LEU A 882 -4.24 8.91 -22.46
C LEU A 882 -2.94 8.11 -22.61
N HIS A 883 -2.94 7.09 -23.47
CA HIS A 883 -1.76 6.27 -23.74
C HIS A 883 -0.58 7.11 -24.23
N ASP A 884 -0.79 7.93 -25.26
CA ASP A 884 0.24 8.79 -25.85
C ASP A 884 0.83 9.77 -24.82
N THR A 885 -0.01 10.29 -23.91
CA THR A 885 0.44 11.19 -22.83
C THR A 885 1.30 10.45 -21.81
N ILE A 886 0.92 9.22 -21.45
CA ILE A 886 1.72 8.37 -20.54
C ILE A 886 3.06 8.01 -21.17
N VAL A 887 3.09 7.66 -22.47
CA VAL A 887 4.34 7.36 -23.21
C VAL A 887 5.24 8.60 -23.25
N LYS A 888 4.69 9.77 -23.58
CA LYS A 888 5.43 11.04 -23.58
C LYS A 888 6.02 11.36 -22.21
N HIS A 889 5.24 11.21 -21.14
CA HIS A 889 5.72 11.36 -19.77
C HIS A 889 6.85 10.36 -19.45
N SER A 890 6.66 9.09 -19.80
CA SER A 890 7.63 8.02 -19.50
C SER A 890 8.97 8.21 -20.22
N ASN A 891 8.95 8.67 -21.49
CA ASN A 891 10.16 9.02 -22.23
C ASN A 891 10.88 10.21 -21.59
N CYS A 892 10.13 11.29 -21.32
CA CYS A 892 10.67 12.49 -20.68
C CYS A 892 11.28 12.16 -19.29
N LEU A 893 10.65 11.26 -18.54
CA LEU A 893 11.13 10.80 -17.23
C LEU A 893 12.49 10.10 -17.33
N LEU A 894 12.66 9.19 -18.30
CA LEU A 894 13.94 8.49 -18.56
C LEU A 894 15.02 9.45 -19.07
N GLU A 895 14.67 10.37 -19.97
CA GLU A 895 15.60 11.39 -20.48
C GLU A 895 16.07 12.34 -19.37
N THR A 896 15.19 12.71 -18.44
CA THR A 896 15.49 13.68 -17.37
C THR A 896 16.29 13.07 -16.22
N TYR A 897 15.90 11.88 -15.75
CA TYR A 897 16.42 11.32 -14.50
C TYR A 897 17.17 9.99 -14.68
N GLY A 898 17.23 9.46 -15.90
CA GLY A 898 17.83 8.16 -16.19
C GLY A 898 17.03 6.98 -15.64
N GLU A 899 17.66 5.82 -15.58
CA GLU A 899 17.00 4.55 -15.20
C GLU A 899 16.68 4.43 -13.71
N ASP A 900 17.36 5.20 -12.84
CA ASP A 900 17.22 5.13 -11.37
C ASP A 900 15.83 5.55 -10.87
N VAL A 901 15.11 6.37 -11.63
CA VAL A 901 13.73 6.79 -11.32
C VAL A 901 12.70 5.73 -11.70
N TRP A 902 13.07 4.77 -12.55
CA TRP A 902 12.12 3.84 -13.13
C TRP A 902 11.79 2.71 -12.18
N VAL A 903 10.50 2.49 -11.97
CA VAL A 903 9.97 1.38 -11.16
C VAL A 903 9.01 0.53 -12.00
N PRO A 904 8.73 -0.74 -11.63
CA PRO A 904 7.80 -1.59 -12.38
C PRO A 904 6.44 -0.94 -12.67
N LYS A 905 5.99 -0.02 -11.81
CA LYS A 905 4.76 0.76 -12.00
C LYS A 905 4.76 1.64 -13.25
N ASN A 906 5.92 2.14 -13.69
CA ASN A 906 6.07 2.87 -14.95
C ASN A 906 5.75 2.00 -16.17
N HIS A 907 6.08 0.71 -16.14
CA HIS A 907 5.64 -0.21 -17.19
C HIS A 907 4.13 -0.47 -17.10
N MET A 908 3.61 -0.70 -15.88
CA MET A 908 2.18 -0.96 -15.68
C MET A 908 1.29 0.22 -16.12
N SER A 909 1.76 1.47 -15.99
CA SER A 909 0.99 2.64 -16.43
C SER A 909 0.74 2.65 -17.95
N LEU A 910 1.62 2.03 -18.74
CA LEU A 910 1.47 1.96 -20.21
C LEU A 910 0.23 1.16 -20.64
N HIS A 911 -0.29 0.28 -19.78
CA HIS A 911 -1.53 -0.47 -20.02
C HIS A 911 -2.82 0.31 -19.73
N LEU A 912 -2.76 1.48 -19.08
CA LEU A 912 -3.98 2.18 -18.66
C LEU A 912 -4.84 2.65 -19.85
N GLY A 913 -4.21 3.03 -20.97
CA GLY A 913 -4.94 3.34 -22.21
C GLY A 913 -5.67 2.13 -22.80
N GLU A 914 -5.01 0.96 -22.85
CA GLU A 914 -5.62 -0.32 -23.25
C GLU A 914 -6.83 -0.64 -22.38
N PHE A 915 -6.71 -0.50 -21.05
CA PHE A 915 -7.80 -0.79 -20.12
C PHE A 915 -8.99 0.15 -20.30
N LEU A 916 -8.74 1.45 -20.49
CA LEU A 916 -9.82 2.40 -20.74
C LEU A 916 -10.55 2.08 -22.06
N ALA A 917 -9.82 1.72 -23.11
CA ALA A 917 -10.42 1.29 -24.38
C ALA A 917 -11.23 -0.01 -24.23
N LYS A 918 -10.68 -1.01 -23.53
CA LYS A 918 -11.27 -2.34 -23.38
C LYS A 918 -12.51 -2.35 -22.48
N PHE A 919 -12.45 -1.65 -21.35
CA PHE A 919 -13.48 -1.72 -20.31
C PHE A 919 -14.42 -0.51 -20.31
N GLY A 920 -14.09 0.54 -21.07
CA GLY A 920 -14.85 1.80 -21.14
C GLY A 920 -14.66 2.73 -19.95
N HIS A 921 -14.00 2.28 -18.89
CA HIS A 921 -13.72 3.07 -17.68
C HIS A 921 -12.49 2.50 -16.95
N LEU A 922 -11.90 3.29 -16.07
CA LEU A 922 -10.85 2.86 -15.15
C LEU A 922 -11.39 2.80 -13.73
N VAL A 923 -11.06 1.73 -13.01
CA VAL A 923 -11.36 1.62 -11.58
C VAL A 923 -10.21 2.18 -10.77
N TRP A 924 -10.51 3.12 -9.85
CA TRP A 924 -9.54 3.61 -8.89
C TRP A 924 -9.77 3.02 -7.49
N CYS A 925 -8.70 2.54 -6.85
CA CYS A 925 -8.84 1.89 -5.55
C CYS A 925 -8.90 2.84 -4.35
N PHE A 926 -9.07 4.15 -4.58
CA PHE A 926 -9.30 5.13 -3.52
C PHE A 926 -10.57 4.81 -2.71
N THR A 927 -11.66 4.43 -3.40
CA THR A 927 -12.93 4.03 -2.78
C THR A 927 -12.73 2.86 -1.81
N HIS A 928 -11.90 1.89 -2.18
CA HIS A 928 -11.60 0.72 -1.37
C HIS A 928 -10.84 1.08 -0.10
N GLU A 929 -9.86 2.00 -0.15
CA GLU A 929 -9.17 2.42 1.07
C GLU A 929 -10.09 3.12 2.07
N ARG A 930 -11.11 3.87 1.58
CA ARG A 930 -12.17 4.40 2.47
C ARG A 930 -13.03 3.27 3.03
N LYS A 931 -13.43 2.30 2.20
CA LYS A 931 -14.19 1.12 2.62
C LYS A 931 -13.46 0.28 3.67
N HIS A 932 -12.14 0.14 3.56
CA HIS A 932 -11.28 -0.54 4.53
C HIS A 932 -11.34 0.08 5.93
N LYS A 933 -11.65 1.37 6.06
CA LYS A 933 -11.84 2.02 7.38
C LYS A 933 -12.96 1.35 8.18
N VAL A 934 -14.00 0.86 7.51
CA VAL A 934 -15.12 0.14 8.14
C VAL A 934 -14.65 -1.21 8.69
N VAL A 935 -13.93 -2.00 7.89
CA VAL A 935 -13.34 -3.27 8.35
C VAL A 935 -12.38 -3.04 9.51
N LYS A 936 -11.44 -2.08 9.36
CA LYS A 936 -10.47 -1.70 10.40
C LYS A 936 -11.20 -1.31 11.69
N ARG A 937 -12.28 -0.54 11.62
CA ARG A 937 -13.10 -0.14 12.79
C ARG A 937 -13.59 -1.37 13.56
N PHE A 938 -14.25 -2.31 12.90
CA PHE A 938 -14.84 -3.46 13.59
C PHE A 938 -13.80 -4.48 14.06
N ALA A 939 -12.80 -4.77 13.22
CA ALA A 939 -11.70 -5.67 13.58
C ALA A 939 -10.83 -5.13 14.75
N ASN A 940 -10.70 -3.81 14.89
CA ASN A 940 -10.04 -3.18 16.04
C ASN A 940 -10.84 -3.32 17.33
N GLN A 941 -12.17 -3.20 17.25
CA GLN A 941 -13.07 -3.26 18.41
C GLN A 941 -13.26 -4.67 18.97
N LYS A 942 -13.00 -5.69 18.17
CA LYS A 942 -13.02 -7.08 18.64
C LYS A 942 -11.87 -7.35 19.61
N LEU A 943 -12.20 -7.87 20.79
CA LEU A 943 -11.20 -8.20 21.81
C LEU A 943 -10.83 -9.68 21.76
N ASP A 944 -11.75 -10.54 21.30
CA ASP A 944 -11.54 -11.98 21.14
C ASP A 944 -11.09 -12.33 19.71
N GLY A 945 -10.14 -13.26 19.60
CA GLY A 945 -9.69 -13.83 18.31
C GLY A 945 -10.31 -15.19 18.02
N SER A 946 -11.50 -15.44 18.57
CA SER A 946 -12.18 -16.75 18.61
C SER A 946 -12.61 -17.25 17.21
N ARG A 947 -13.22 -18.45 17.16
CA ARG A 947 -13.70 -19.10 15.92
C ARG A 947 -14.78 -18.28 15.17
N GLY A 948 -15.43 -17.31 15.83
CA GLY A 948 -16.48 -16.47 15.23
C GLY A 948 -16.01 -15.07 14.80
N PHE A 949 -14.69 -14.83 14.73
CA PHE A 949 -14.15 -13.50 14.42
C PHE A 949 -14.56 -13.03 13.02
N GLU A 950 -14.34 -13.86 12.00
CA GLU A 950 -14.63 -13.58 10.60
C GLU A 950 -16.13 -13.29 10.39
N ASP A 951 -16.98 -14.21 10.86
CA ASP A 951 -18.44 -14.13 10.73
C ASP A 951 -18.97 -12.85 11.37
N SER A 952 -18.48 -12.52 12.57
CA SER A 952 -18.92 -11.30 13.23
C SER A 952 -18.46 -10.03 12.51
N VAL A 953 -17.21 -9.96 12.05
CA VAL A 953 -16.72 -8.79 11.32
C VAL A 953 -17.51 -8.63 10.02
N LEU A 954 -17.73 -9.72 9.27
CA LEU A 954 -18.48 -9.69 8.03
C LEU A 954 -19.94 -9.21 8.23
N LYS A 955 -20.63 -9.71 9.26
CA LYS A 955 -21.98 -9.25 9.62
C LYS A 955 -22.01 -7.77 10.03
N ASP A 956 -20.99 -7.30 10.74
CA ASP A 956 -20.84 -5.88 11.09
C ASP A 956 -20.66 -5.00 9.84
N VAL A 957 -19.82 -5.40 8.88
CA VAL A 957 -19.67 -4.61 7.64
C VAL A 957 -20.88 -4.73 6.71
N LEU A 958 -21.54 -5.89 6.65
CA LEU A 958 -22.80 -6.05 5.91
C LEU A 958 -23.90 -5.13 6.46
N ALA A 959 -24.04 -5.03 7.79
CA ALA A 959 -25.03 -4.12 8.37
C ALA A 959 -24.75 -2.64 8.03
N VAL A 960 -23.48 -2.23 8.00
CA VAL A 960 -23.11 -0.88 7.52
C VAL A 960 -23.41 -0.74 6.03
N GLN A 961 -23.11 -1.77 5.23
CA GLN A 961 -23.40 -1.79 3.80
C GLN A 961 -24.89 -1.59 3.51
N LEU A 962 -25.77 -2.39 4.15
CA LEU A 962 -27.21 -2.28 3.98
C LEU A 962 -27.73 -0.91 4.40
N ASN A 963 -27.28 -0.38 5.54
CA ASN A 963 -27.65 0.98 5.96
C ASN A 963 -27.21 2.05 4.96
N CYS A 964 -26.02 1.92 4.37
CA CYS A 964 -25.54 2.83 3.33
C CYS A 964 -26.36 2.72 2.04
N MET A 965 -26.84 1.53 1.69
CA MET A 965 -27.66 1.30 0.49
C MET A 965 -29.14 1.67 0.67
N SER A 966 -29.65 1.62 1.90
CA SER A 966 -30.98 2.13 2.25
C SER A 966 -31.02 3.64 2.39
N ALA A 967 -29.85 4.29 2.44
CA ALA A 967 -29.72 5.73 2.34
C ALA A 967 -29.69 6.17 0.86
N GLU A 968 -29.55 7.47 0.60
CA GLU A 968 -29.43 7.99 -0.76
C GLU A 968 -28.15 7.49 -1.45
N LEU A 969 -28.31 6.97 -2.66
CA LEU A 969 -27.21 6.58 -3.53
C LEU A 969 -26.59 7.77 -4.28
N PRO A 970 -25.39 7.60 -4.88
CA PRO A 970 -24.81 8.62 -5.75
C PRO A 970 -25.79 9.00 -6.86
N SER A 971 -25.91 10.29 -7.17
CA SER A 971 -26.86 10.76 -8.19
C SER A 971 -26.21 11.87 -9.02
N SER A 972 -26.59 11.96 -10.29
CA SER A 972 -26.34 13.11 -11.16
C SER A 972 -27.11 14.37 -10.75
N LYS A 973 -28.13 14.23 -9.89
CA LYS A 973 -29.00 15.34 -9.53
C LYS A 973 -28.35 16.22 -8.47
N VAL A 974 -28.45 17.53 -8.71
CA VAL A 974 -28.17 18.53 -7.70
C VAL A 974 -29.19 18.44 -6.58
N ARG A 975 -28.71 18.48 -5.34
CA ARG A 975 -29.56 18.45 -4.15
C ARG A 975 -28.91 19.10 -2.95
N LEU A 976 -29.73 19.52 -1.99
CA LEU A 976 -29.26 19.87 -0.65
C LEU A 976 -28.83 18.62 0.11
N MET A 977 -27.75 18.69 0.89
CA MET A 977 -27.21 17.53 1.60
C MET A 977 -28.05 17.13 2.82
N ASN A 978 -28.60 18.11 3.52
CA ASN A 978 -29.48 17.95 4.67
C ASN A 978 -30.57 19.03 4.63
N PRO A 979 -31.57 18.89 3.75
CA PRO A 979 -32.58 19.90 3.52
C PRO A 979 -33.40 20.16 4.80
N LYS A 980 -33.48 21.43 5.20
CA LYS A 980 -34.28 21.89 6.35
C LYS A 980 -35.19 23.05 5.94
N PRO A 981 -36.36 23.23 6.55
CA PRO A 981 -37.19 24.41 6.32
C PRO A 981 -36.38 25.70 6.46
N ALA A 982 -36.50 26.59 5.47
CA ALA A 982 -35.78 27.86 5.45
C ALA A 982 -36.21 28.78 6.61
N PRO A 983 -35.29 29.57 7.20
CA PRO A 983 -35.65 30.60 8.17
C PRO A 983 -36.57 31.65 7.55
N LYS A 984 -37.47 32.26 8.35
CA LYS A 984 -38.44 33.28 7.89
C LYS A 984 -37.82 34.40 7.04
N LYS A 985 -36.60 34.84 7.39
CA LYS A 985 -35.87 35.86 6.62
C LYS A 985 -35.49 35.41 5.21
N LEU A 986 -35.07 34.15 5.06
CA LEU A 986 -34.73 33.58 3.77
C LEU A 986 -35.99 33.33 2.94
N VAL A 987 -37.09 32.90 3.57
CA VAL A 987 -38.39 32.77 2.90
C VAL A 987 -38.83 34.10 2.31
N ALA A 988 -38.86 35.17 3.12
CA ALA A 988 -39.23 36.51 2.64
C ALA A 988 -38.32 37.01 1.50
N LEU A 989 -37.02 36.74 1.57
CA LEU A 989 -36.07 37.09 0.51
C LEU A 989 -36.35 36.32 -0.79
N VAL A 990 -36.60 35.02 -0.71
CA VAL A 990 -36.91 34.19 -1.88
C VAL A 990 -38.25 34.57 -2.48
N GLU A 991 -39.26 34.90 -1.66
CA GLU A 991 -40.56 35.40 -2.15
C GLU A 991 -40.42 36.74 -2.89
N GLN A 992 -39.51 37.61 -2.44
CA GLN A 992 -39.22 38.88 -3.09
C GLN A 992 -38.48 38.71 -4.43
N VAL A 993 -37.48 37.81 -4.48
CA VAL A 993 -36.59 37.64 -5.64
C VAL A 993 -37.13 36.61 -6.65
N MET A 994 -37.94 35.66 -6.18
CA MET A 994 -38.57 34.59 -6.97
C MET A 994 -40.07 34.47 -6.63
N PRO A 995 -40.89 35.48 -6.96
CA PRO A 995 -42.31 35.53 -6.57
C PRO A 995 -43.17 34.39 -7.15
N LEU A 996 -42.69 33.71 -8.19
CA LEU A 996 -43.34 32.54 -8.79
C LEU A 996 -42.98 31.22 -8.11
N ALA A 997 -42.03 31.21 -7.17
CA ALA A 997 -41.62 30.00 -6.47
C ALA A 997 -42.62 29.67 -5.35
N THR A 998 -43.70 28.97 -5.71
CA THR A 998 -44.70 28.50 -4.75
C THR A 998 -44.24 27.23 -4.03
N GLY A 999 -44.46 27.15 -2.72
CA GLY A 999 -44.24 25.94 -1.91
C GLY A 999 -43.23 26.09 -0.78
N THR A 1000 -42.95 24.99 -0.08
CA THR A 1000 -42.02 24.98 1.06
C THR A 1000 -40.58 25.18 0.59
N ILE A 1001 -39.93 26.25 1.05
CA ILE A 1001 -38.51 26.51 0.78
C ILE A 1001 -37.65 25.72 1.77
N LEU A 1002 -36.71 24.97 1.23
CA LEU A 1002 -35.71 24.22 2.01
C LEU A 1002 -34.34 24.89 1.86
N HIS A 1003 -33.47 24.74 2.84
CA HIS A 1003 -32.12 25.28 2.83
C HIS A 1003 -31.12 24.31 3.46
N ASP A 1004 -29.86 24.46 3.07
CA ASP A 1004 -28.68 23.88 3.73
C ASP A 1004 -27.47 24.78 3.44
N LEU A 1005 -26.39 24.60 4.19
CA LEU A 1005 -25.09 25.24 3.91
C LEU A 1005 -24.25 24.44 2.91
N ARG A 1006 -24.80 23.32 2.43
CA ARG A 1006 -24.14 22.37 1.54
C ARG A 1006 -25.09 21.87 0.47
N ALA A 1007 -24.64 21.88 -0.76
CA ALA A 1007 -25.32 21.25 -1.88
C ALA A 1007 -24.36 20.27 -2.58
N MET A 1008 -24.87 19.08 -2.92
CA MET A 1008 -24.21 18.17 -3.83
C MET A 1008 -24.44 18.65 -5.25
N HIS A 1009 -23.37 18.84 -6.00
CA HIS A 1009 -23.41 19.16 -7.41
C HIS A 1009 -23.54 17.87 -8.26
N GLY A 1010 -24.19 17.95 -9.43
CA GLY A 1010 -24.35 16.80 -10.33
C GLY A 1010 -23.04 16.22 -10.86
N GLY A 1011 -21.99 17.04 -10.90
CA GLY A 1011 -20.61 16.65 -11.18
C GLY A 1011 -19.90 15.87 -10.06
N GLY A 1012 -20.58 15.55 -8.95
CA GLY A 1012 -20.06 14.70 -7.87
C GLY A 1012 -19.16 15.41 -6.86
N PHE A 1013 -19.33 16.73 -6.69
CA PHE A 1013 -18.61 17.51 -5.68
C PHE A 1013 -19.59 18.31 -4.80
N VAL A 1014 -19.17 18.66 -3.59
CA VAL A 1014 -20.01 19.40 -2.63
C VAL A 1014 -19.60 20.87 -2.60
N CYS A 1015 -20.56 21.74 -2.89
CA CYS A 1015 -20.44 23.17 -2.66
C CYS A 1015 -20.82 23.48 -1.21
N THR A 1016 -19.92 24.07 -0.43
CA THR A 1016 -20.19 24.46 0.96
C THR A 1016 -20.12 25.98 1.10
N LYS A 1017 -20.92 26.56 2.01
CA LYS A 1017 -20.78 27.96 2.41
C LYS A 1017 -19.31 28.35 2.64
N GLY A 1018 -18.86 29.41 2.00
CA GLY A 1018 -17.50 29.95 2.06
C GLY A 1018 -16.51 29.33 1.05
N ASP A 1019 -16.90 28.29 0.32
CA ASP A 1019 -16.12 27.81 -0.82
C ASP A 1019 -16.15 28.86 -1.94
N VAL A 1020 -15.06 28.98 -2.68
CA VAL A 1020 -15.00 29.72 -3.94
C VAL A 1020 -15.35 28.75 -5.06
N VAL A 1021 -16.25 29.13 -5.94
CA VAL A 1021 -16.74 28.32 -7.06
C VAL A 1021 -16.53 29.05 -8.37
N ALA A 1022 -16.32 28.30 -9.45
CA ALA A 1022 -16.17 28.82 -10.80
C ALA A 1022 -17.38 28.48 -11.67
N PHE A 1023 -17.79 29.45 -12.49
CA PHE A 1023 -18.74 29.26 -13.60
C PHE A 1023 -18.00 29.10 -14.93
N ASP A 1024 -16.82 29.70 -15.03
CA ASP A 1024 -15.86 29.55 -16.12
C ASP A 1024 -14.46 29.97 -15.62
N ALA A 1025 -13.47 30.07 -16.51
CA ALA A 1025 -12.10 30.44 -16.15
C ALA A 1025 -11.92 31.88 -15.62
N THR A 1026 -12.88 32.76 -15.88
CA THR A 1026 -12.88 34.20 -15.57
C THR A 1026 -13.98 34.59 -14.59
N SER A 1027 -14.97 33.73 -14.35
CA SER A 1027 -16.12 34.01 -13.50
C SER A 1027 -16.07 33.14 -12.25
N VAL A 1028 -15.69 33.73 -11.11
CA VAL A 1028 -15.65 33.03 -9.82
C VAL A 1028 -16.47 33.78 -8.76
N SER A 1029 -16.99 33.05 -7.79
CA SER A 1029 -17.80 33.64 -6.72
C SER A 1029 -17.68 32.85 -5.43
N GLN A 1030 -17.87 33.51 -4.30
CA GLN A 1030 -17.90 32.87 -3.00
C GLN A 1030 -19.32 32.45 -2.63
N VAL A 1031 -19.48 31.21 -2.17
CA VAL A 1031 -20.79 30.65 -1.79
C VAL A 1031 -21.26 31.21 -0.45
N GLN A 1032 -22.46 31.80 -0.42
CA GLN A 1032 -23.08 32.32 0.81
C GLN A 1032 -23.97 31.29 1.48
N PHE A 1033 -24.94 30.73 0.75
CA PHE A 1033 -25.87 29.71 1.21
C PHE A 1033 -26.59 29.06 0.01
N GLN A 1034 -27.31 27.97 0.26
CA GLN A 1034 -28.03 27.20 -0.74
C GLN A 1034 -29.47 26.95 -0.29
N PHE A 1035 -30.38 26.94 -1.24
CA PHE A 1035 -31.79 26.69 -0.98
C PHE A 1035 -32.47 25.99 -2.13
N GLN A 1036 -33.61 25.35 -1.87
CA GLN A 1036 -34.42 24.69 -2.87
C GLN A 1036 -35.76 25.41 -2.95
N ALA A 1037 -36.12 25.80 -4.17
CA ALA A 1037 -37.36 26.50 -4.50
C ALA A 1037 -37.80 26.10 -5.92
N ALA A 1038 -39.11 25.98 -6.14
CA ALA A 1038 -39.69 25.54 -7.42
C ALA A 1038 -39.10 24.20 -7.95
N GLY A 1039 -38.76 23.27 -7.07
CA GLY A 1039 -38.19 21.96 -7.45
C GLY A 1039 -36.71 21.97 -7.85
N GLN A 1040 -36.06 23.13 -7.85
CA GLN A 1040 -34.65 23.30 -8.21
C GLN A 1040 -33.81 23.79 -7.03
N VAL A 1041 -32.52 23.45 -7.00
CA VAL A 1041 -31.58 23.97 -6.01
C VAL A 1041 -30.82 25.17 -6.57
N TRP A 1042 -30.78 26.21 -5.75
CA TRP A 1042 -30.18 27.50 -6.03
C TRP A 1042 -29.06 27.77 -5.04
N THR A 1043 -28.02 28.45 -5.52
CA THR A 1043 -26.89 28.92 -4.71
C THR A 1043 -26.88 30.44 -4.75
N CYS A 1044 -26.90 31.07 -3.57
CA CYS A 1044 -26.56 32.48 -3.44
C CYS A 1044 -25.04 32.63 -3.36
N VAL A 1045 -24.47 33.44 -4.24
CA VAL A 1045 -23.04 33.65 -4.36
C VAL A 1045 -22.69 35.14 -4.39
N THR A 1046 -21.51 35.49 -3.93
CA THR A 1046 -20.94 36.85 -4.06
C THR A 1046 -19.82 36.81 -5.09
N PRO A 1047 -19.93 37.54 -6.22
CA PRO A 1047 -18.92 37.50 -7.27
C PRO A 1047 -17.60 38.11 -6.82
N TRP A 1048 -16.50 37.57 -7.35
CA TRP A 1048 -15.19 38.19 -7.27
C TRP A 1048 -14.86 38.84 -8.61
N LYS A 1049 -14.21 40.00 -8.58
CA LYS A 1049 -13.88 40.74 -9.79
C LYS A 1049 -12.64 40.10 -10.44
N HIS A 1050 -12.78 39.61 -11.66
CA HIS A 1050 -11.63 39.14 -12.44
C HIS A 1050 -10.70 40.30 -12.76
N VAL A 1051 -9.40 40.09 -12.57
CA VAL A 1051 -8.37 41.10 -12.84
C VAL A 1051 -7.59 40.71 -14.09
N HIS A 1052 -6.89 39.58 -14.04
CA HIS A 1052 -6.19 38.98 -15.19
C HIS A 1052 -5.78 37.55 -14.85
N GLU A 1053 -5.69 36.66 -15.85
CA GLU A 1053 -5.29 35.26 -15.66
C GLU A 1053 -5.98 34.61 -14.43
N HIS A 1054 -5.22 34.29 -13.37
CA HIS A 1054 -5.67 33.66 -12.13
C HIS A 1054 -5.94 34.66 -11.00
N MET A 1055 -5.81 35.97 -11.25
CA MET A 1055 -6.00 37.03 -10.25
C MET A 1055 -7.43 37.53 -10.20
N PHE A 1056 -7.93 37.62 -8.97
CA PHE A 1056 -9.25 38.12 -8.63
C PHE A 1056 -9.18 39.10 -7.46
N GLU A 1057 -10.16 39.98 -7.35
CA GLU A 1057 -10.38 40.83 -6.18
C GLU A 1057 -11.63 40.35 -5.44
N SER A 1058 -11.46 40.02 -4.15
CA SER A 1058 -12.55 39.65 -3.23
C SER A 1058 -13.29 40.91 -2.79
N CYS A 1059 -14.00 41.51 -3.73
CA CYS A 1059 -14.72 42.76 -3.51
C CYS A 1059 -16.01 42.49 -2.71
N THR A 1060 -16.19 43.21 -1.60
CA THR A 1060 -17.44 43.20 -0.81
C THR A 1060 -18.54 44.07 -1.42
N ASP A 1061 -18.20 44.87 -2.43
CA ASP A 1061 -19.08 45.92 -2.96
C ASP A 1061 -19.94 45.41 -4.13
N LEU A 1062 -19.71 44.18 -4.58
CA LEU A 1062 -20.56 43.55 -5.59
C LEU A 1062 -21.75 42.86 -4.94
N ASP A 1063 -22.94 43.15 -5.46
CA ASP A 1063 -24.18 42.56 -4.96
C ASP A 1063 -24.19 41.03 -5.12
N PRO A 1064 -24.56 40.28 -4.06
CA PRO A 1064 -24.80 38.85 -4.18
C PRO A 1064 -25.92 38.57 -5.20
N PHE A 1065 -25.77 37.49 -5.97
CA PHE A 1065 -26.80 37.02 -6.88
C PHE A 1065 -27.09 35.54 -6.65
N ILE A 1066 -28.23 35.11 -7.17
CA ILE A 1066 -28.69 33.73 -7.08
C ILE A 1066 -28.50 33.08 -8.44
N THR A 1067 -27.94 31.86 -8.43
CA THR A 1067 -27.78 31.05 -9.63
C THR A 1067 -28.24 29.63 -9.37
N ALA A 1068 -28.63 28.92 -10.43
CA ALA A 1068 -28.86 27.49 -10.36
C ALA A 1068 -27.58 26.81 -9.89
N THR A 1069 -27.65 25.91 -8.90
CA THR A 1069 -26.43 25.23 -8.43
C THR A 1069 -25.78 24.40 -9.54
N ASP A 1070 -26.55 23.91 -10.52
CA ASP A 1070 -26.07 23.23 -11.73
C ASP A 1070 -25.15 24.07 -12.62
N SER A 1071 -25.19 25.41 -12.52
CA SER A 1071 -24.32 26.27 -13.32
C SER A 1071 -22.88 26.30 -12.81
N ILE A 1072 -22.63 25.78 -11.61
CA ILE A 1072 -21.30 25.78 -10.99
C ILE A 1072 -20.45 24.67 -11.63
N GLN A 1073 -19.32 25.02 -12.25
CA GLN A 1073 -18.44 24.05 -12.88
C GLN A 1073 -17.53 23.32 -11.89
N SER A 1074 -16.94 24.05 -10.93
CA SER A 1074 -16.01 23.47 -9.94
C SER A 1074 -15.93 24.31 -8.66
N CYS A 1075 -15.45 23.68 -7.57
CA CYS A 1075 -14.93 24.41 -6.41
C CYS A 1075 -13.44 24.68 -6.60
N CYS A 1076 -13.00 25.90 -6.32
CA CYS A 1076 -11.66 26.39 -6.59
C CYS A 1076 -10.71 26.26 -5.39
N ILE A 1077 -9.42 26.14 -5.67
CA ILE A 1077 -8.34 26.33 -4.68
C ILE A 1077 -7.90 27.79 -4.79
N TYR A 1078 -7.74 28.51 -3.68
CA TYR A 1078 -7.37 29.93 -3.75
C TYR A 1078 -6.42 30.36 -2.65
N SER A 1079 -5.63 31.41 -2.89
CA SER A 1079 -4.79 32.08 -1.90
C SER A 1079 -5.14 33.56 -1.90
N GLU A 1080 -5.56 34.10 -0.76
CA GLU A 1080 -6.08 35.47 -0.64
C GLU A 1080 -5.25 36.28 0.36
N LYS A 1081 -4.90 37.52 -0.03
CA LYS A 1081 -4.19 38.48 0.79
C LYS A 1081 -4.60 39.91 0.41
N ASP A 1082 -4.96 40.72 1.39
CA ASP A 1082 -5.30 42.15 1.24
C ASP A 1082 -6.36 42.43 0.15
N GLY A 1083 -7.41 41.61 0.08
CA GLY A 1083 -8.50 41.74 -0.90
C GLY A 1083 -8.18 41.25 -2.31
N LYS A 1084 -6.97 40.71 -2.54
CA LYS A 1084 -6.55 40.11 -3.80
C LYS A 1084 -6.36 38.61 -3.63
N ALA A 1085 -6.80 37.84 -4.61
CA ALA A 1085 -6.74 36.39 -4.57
C ALA A 1085 -6.17 35.80 -5.86
N ILE A 1086 -5.33 34.78 -5.71
CA ILE A 1086 -4.98 33.83 -6.77
C ILE A 1086 -5.99 32.70 -6.71
N VAL A 1087 -6.69 32.40 -7.80
CA VAL A 1087 -7.69 31.33 -7.88
C VAL A 1087 -7.30 30.31 -8.95
N LEU A 1088 -7.29 29.04 -8.54
CA LEU A 1088 -7.05 27.88 -9.38
C LEU A 1088 -8.38 27.15 -9.56
N VAL A 1089 -8.89 27.18 -10.80
CA VAL A 1089 -10.19 26.62 -11.22
C VAL A 1089 -10.10 25.13 -11.53
#